data_AF-A0A1J5J954-F1
#
_entry.id   AF-A0A1J5J954-F1
#
_cell.length_a   1.000
_cell.length_b   1.000
_cell.length_c   1.000
_cell.angle_alpha   90.00
_cell.angle_beta   90.00
_cell.angle_gamma   90.00
#
_symmetry.space_group_name_H-M   'P 1'
#
loop_
_entity.id
_entity.type
_entity.pdbx_description
1 polymer ?
#
loop_
_entity_poly.entity_id
_entity_poly.type
_entity_poly.pdbx_seq_one_letter_code
_entity_poly.pdbx_strand_id
1 'polypeptide(L)'
;MGFSSFGNNVVRYSLFFLVSFFSACGGASTSSDSNSQIDKNEVVMKNGLLLGGDGSVKPGFSLYVYDLDKGAASSQCIKSCENTWVPLLVKDGLPSDAYTGIENLGTATRDNGDVQVTHDAMPLYFYIGDVSQTDATGEGFGGLWWQARVYEPLYHAGTILEPATQEVTPAALITRFADRARDRHAREDQFSLYDHYLSFYWEHRTAAVEIVDTIGSGGNTITFNVTTQWKLHPLQAELRFFYRGIGTVAEYHDNGSMTPIDATHYTRSVSFNPKTGAPIKLGDRLEFEMSQFLDAVPNGRNNYYGTTYLYIVGQGIVPWEARGVFGDFATEREDSYPIAKAGWLGGGTTLPYQYSNEPTDHFMQMATNLSHINGQAFVLGRRVHHTDFGDGSHNEAVTNPIYTPLANKLGNNFINRACVSCHAKNGRALPVGLGQPLRQYVIRVGDEKGDPDPLLGSVLQSQIIAGVPESDVSISSWNEANGLRWPNYAFTGVTPSHYSVRIAPQLVGMGLLEAIDEADIEDLADPNDFNGDGVSGRMRYVADVATGQAKLGRFGWKASQPSVRQQVAAAFNTDMGVMTSLLPNPDCGSQQTTCDNTGAELADQQLDELSAYVSLLGIRARRGLQDPLALQGEVLFNEVGCASCHTVSFQTSAFHPHAELRNQTIQPYTDLLLHDMGEGLASTLQESGASGAEWRTTPLWGIGLTAGVSGGEAYLHDGRARNLHEAIMWHGGESELSKWKYSVLSQAGQGAIIAFLKTL
;
A
#
# COMPACT_ATOMS: atom_id res chain seq x y z
N MET A 1 9.13 -2.21 68.73
CA MET A 1 9.20 -3.66 69.05
C MET A 1 8.96 -4.38 67.73
N GLY A 2 9.97 -4.74 66.94
CA GLY A 2 11.02 -5.76 67.16
C GLY A 2 10.74 -6.89 66.13
N PHE A 3 11.47 -6.97 65.00
CA PHE A 3 12.58 -7.92 64.69
C PHE A 3 12.20 -9.40 64.93
N SER A 4 12.52 -10.43 64.13
CA SER A 4 13.49 -10.74 63.03
C SER A 4 13.26 -12.23 62.66
N SER A 5 13.52 -12.77 61.46
CA SER A 5 14.77 -13.48 61.04
C SER A 5 14.38 -14.64 60.08
N PHE A 6 14.74 -14.72 58.78
CA PHE A 6 16.01 -15.02 58.04
C PHE A 6 16.14 -16.46 57.46
N GLY A 7 16.75 -16.54 56.26
CA GLY A 7 17.40 -17.73 55.68
C GLY A 7 17.34 -17.80 54.13
N ASN A 8 18.02 -16.94 53.35
CA ASN A 8 19.40 -17.00 52.81
C ASN A 8 19.75 -18.16 51.84
N ASN A 9 20.13 -17.84 50.58
CA ASN A 9 21.55 -17.84 50.16
C ASN A 9 21.76 -17.47 48.67
N VAL A 10 22.58 -16.44 48.45
CA VAL A 10 23.33 -16.12 47.22
C VAL A 10 24.78 -15.96 47.66
N VAL A 11 25.75 -16.55 46.95
CA VAL A 11 27.18 -16.26 47.15
C VAL A 11 27.90 -16.13 45.82
N ARG A 12 28.63 -15.01 45.67
CA ARG A 12 29.72 -14.77 44.72
C ARG A 12 31.04 -14.61 45.49
N TYR A 13 32.13 -14.75 44.73
CA TYR A 13 33.52 -14.28 44.92
C TYR A 13 34.52 -15.23 45.61
N SER A 14 35.59 -15.60 44.91
CA SER A 14 36.85 -14.81 44.89
C SER A 14 37.99 -15.47 44.08
N LEU A 15 38.78 -14.62 43.44
CA LEU A 15 40.08 -14.83 42.77
C LEU A 15 41.18 -15.27 43.75
N PHE A 16 42.18 -16.05 43.30
CA PHE A 16 43.59 -15.94 43.75
C PHE A 16 44.61 -16.52 42.73
N PHE A 17 45.56 -15.64 42.36
CA PHE A 17 46.98 -15.76 41.94
C PHE A 17 47.62 -17.04 41.34
N LEU A 18 48.25 -16.83 40.16
CA LEU A 18 49.65 -17.11 39.75
C LEU A 18 50.39 -18.35 40.31
N VAL A 19 51.04 -19.11 39.40
CA VAL A 19 52.52 -19.27 39.32
C VAL A 19 52.93 -20.27 38.21
N SER A 20 54.01 -19.89 37.51
CA SER A 20 55.00 -20.70 36.75
C SER A 20 54.80 -21.10 35.28
N PHE A 21 55.58 -20.39 34.46
CA PHE A 21 56.20 -20.83 33.21
C PHE A 21 57.06 -22.10 33.40
N PHE A 22 56.97 -23.05 32.45
CA PHE A 22 58.13 -23.78 31.93
C PHE A 22 57.90 -24.14 30.46
N SER A 23 58.89 -23.79 29.63
CA SER A 23 59.00 -24.13 28.21
C SER A 23 59.78 -25.44 28.08
N ALA A 24 59.32 -26.37 27.23
CA ALA A 24 60.17 -27.40 26.62
C ALA A 24 59.50 -28.00 25.37
N CYS A 25 60.23 -27.96 24.25
CA CYS A 25 59.94 -28.65 23.00
C CYS A 25 60.15 -30.18 23.13
N GLY A 26 59.40 -30.97 22.36
CA GLY A 26 59.83 -32.31 21.94
C GLY A 26 58.74 -33.34 21.67
N GLY A 27 58.43 -33.55 20.38
CA GLY A 27 58.30 -34.89 19.79
C GLY A 27 57.05 -35.74 20.06
N ALA A 28 56.12 -35.68 19.10
CA ALA A 28 55.28 -36.75 18.56
C ALA A 28 54.77 -37.87 19.50
N SER A 29 53.49 -37.79 19.84
CA SER A 29 52.62 -38.97 19.99
C SER A 29 51.33 -38.73 19.20
N THR A 30 51.03 -39.68 18.32
CA THR A 30 49.83 -39.75 17.50
C THR A 30 48.61 -40.03 18.38
N SER A 31 47.67 -39.10 18.45
CA SER A 31 46.28 -39.39 18.81
C SER A 31 45.37 -38.66 17.83
N SER A 32 44.79 -39.45 16.93
CA SER A 32 43.71 -39.08 16.04
C SER A 32 42.45 -38.79 16.86
N ASP A 33 42.17 -37.53 17.14
CA ASP A 33 40.83 -37.07 17.51
C ASP A 33 40.20 -36.43 16.28
N SER A 34 39.63 -37.29 15.43
CA SER A 34 38.63 -36.89 14.44
C SER A 34 37.30 -36.68 15.16
N ASN A 35 37.09 -35.47 15.68
CA ASN A 35 35.75 -34.98 15.93
C ASN A 35 35.47 -33.86 14.93
N SER A 36 35.34 -34.23 13.65
CA SER A 36 34.74 -33.36 12.65
C SER A 36 33.29 -33.16 13.05
N GLN A 37 32.93 -31.94 13.47
CA GLN A 37 31.54 -31.52 13.29
C GLN A 37 31.23 -31.72 11.80
N ILE A 38 30.32 -32.64 11.51
CA ILE A 38 29.77 -32.80 10.15
C ILE A 38 29.10 -31.47 9.81
N ASP A 39 29.45 -30.91 8.66
CA ASP A 39 29.06 -29.57 8.23
C ASP A 39 27.70 -29.65 7.53
N LYS A 40 26.61 -29.66 8.33
CA LYS A 40 25.27 -30.14 7.94
C LYS A 40 24.44 -29.20 7.05
N ASN A 41 25.05 -28.22 6.38
CA ASN A 41 24.30 -27.17 5.68
C ASN A 41 24.68 -27.12 4.20
N GLU A 42 23.92 -27.77 3.31
CA GLU A 42 24.10 -27.66 1.85
C GLU A 42 23.64 -26.31 1.29
N VAL A 43 22.75 -25.61 2.00
CA VAL A 43 22.20 -24.30 1.60
C VAL A 43 22.35 -23.33 2.76
N VAL A 44 22.76 -22.11 2.43
CA VAL A 44 22.68 -20.95 3.33
C VAL A 44 21.93 -19.83 2.63
N MET A 45 21.31 -18.95 3.41
CA MET A 45 20.62 -17.77 2.88
C MET A 45 21.40 -16.50 3.27
N LYS A 46 21.55 -15.58 2.32
CA LYS A 46 22.08 -14.24 2.58
C LYS A 46 21.25 -13.20 1.83
N ASN A 47 20.63 -12.28 2.56
CA ASN A 47 19.78 -11.22 1.99
C ASN A 47 18.68 -11.77 1.05
N GLY A 48 18.06 -12.89 1.42
CA GLY A 48 17.04 -13.57 0.62
C GLY A 48 17.54 -14.32 -0.62
N LEU A 49 18.86 -14.38 -0.87
CA LEU A 49 19.44 -15.24 -1.89
C LEU A 49 19.86 -16.58 -1.28
N LEU A 50 19.53 -17.67 -1.95
CA LEU A 50 20.04 -18.99 -1.62
C LEU A 50 21.43 -19.17 -2.21
N LEU A 51 22.37 -19.56 -1.37
CA LEU A 51 23.76 -19.82 -1.70
C LEU A 51 24.14 -21.23 -1.26
N GLY A 52 25.19 -21.80 -1.86
CA GLY A 52 25.79 -23.04 -1.37
C GLY A 52 26.26 -22.87 0.08
N GLY A 53 25.83 -23.76 0.97
CA GLY A 53 26.35 -23.79 2.34
C GLY A 53 27.68 -24.52 2.44
N ASP A 54 28.25 -24.58 3.65
CA ASP A 54 29.58 -25.16 3.91
C ASP A 54 29.65 -26.67 3.56
N GLY A 55 28.51 -27.39 3.60
CA GLY A 55 28.39 -28.79 3.16
C GLY A 55 28.30 -28.97 1.64
N SER A 56 28.19 -27.89 0.86
CA SER A 56 28.03 -27.95 -0.59
C SER A 56 29.36 -28.05 -1.36
N VAL A 57 29.28 -28.34 -2.67
CA VAL A 57 30.47 -28.35 -3.55
C VAL A 57 31.07 -26.97 -3.81
N LYS A 58 30.29 -25.90 -3.60
CA LYS A 58 30.70 -24.51 -3.82
C LYS A 58 30.11 -23.60 -2.72
N PRO A 59 30.66 -23.64 -1.49
CA PRO A 59 30.19 -22.77 -0.41
C PRO A 59 30.24 -21.28 -0.78
N GLY A 60 29.18 -20.55 -0.46
CA GLY A 60 29.00 -19.12 -0.72
C GLY A 60 28.61 -18.73 -2.16
N PHE A 61 28.52 -19.68 -3.10
CA PHE A 61 28.13 -19.38 -4.49
C PHE A 61 26.62 -19.34 -4.66
N SER A 62 26.14 -18.50 -5.59
CA SER A 62 24.73 -18.41 -5.97
C SER A 62 24.15 -19.78 -6.36
N LEU A 63 22.97 -20.09 -5.82
CA LEU A 63 22.13 -21.20 -6.27
C LEU A 63 21.06 -20.68 -7.22
N TYR A 64 20.67 -21.54 -8.15
CA TYR A 64 19.72 -21.24 -9.20
C TYR A 64 18.62 -22.30 -9.29
N VAL A 65 17.44 -21.88 -9.75
CA VAL A 65 16.32 -22.73 -10.18
C VAL A 65 16.19 -22.68 -11.71
N TYR A 66 15.55 -23.71 -12.26
CA TYR A 66 15.33 -23.87 -13.70
C TYR A 66 13.84 -23.94 -14.00
N ASP A 67 13.31 -23.07 -14.85
CA ASP A 67 11.86 -22.93 -15.02
C ASP A 67 11.19 -24.20 -15.57
N LEU A 68 11.88 -24.99 -16.40
CA LEU A 68 11.30 -26.23 -16.90
C LEU A 68 11.13 -27.28 -15.79
N ASP A 69 11.73 -27.08 -14.62
CA ASP A 69 11.50 -27.94 -13.45
C ASP A 69 10.17 -27.63 -12.74
N LYS A 70 9.52 -26.48 -13.03
CA LYS A 70 8.26 -26.07 -12.38
C LYS A 70 7.14 -27.06 -12.68
N GLY A 71 6.66 -27.73 -11.63
CA GLY A 71 5.61 -28.75 -11.72
C GLY A 71 6.06 -30.09 -12.35
N ALA A 72 7.35 -30.25 -12.66
CA ALA A 72 7.88 -31.49 -13.22
C ALA A 72 8.06 -32.56 -12.13
N ALA A 73 7.92 -33.84 -12.49
CA ALA A 73 8.12 -34.96 -11.57
C ALA A 73 9.59 -35.25 -11.25
N SER A 74 10.50 -34.83 -12.13
CA SER A 74 11.95 -34.86 -11.95
C SER A 74 12.58 -33.68 -12.69
N SER A 75 13.85 -33.38 -12.36
CA SER A 75 14.63 -32.33 -13.03
C SER A 75 14.68 -32.55 -14.54
N GLN A 76 14.37 -31.49 -15.29
CA GLN A 76 14.51 -31.38 -16.75
C GLN A 76 15.93 -30.99 -17.17
N CYS A 77 16.77 -30.49 -16.24
CA CYS A 77 18.18 -30.24 -16.52
C CYS A 77 19.00 -31.54 -16.43
N ILE A 78 19.04 -32.30 -17.53
CA ILE A 78 19.74 -33.58 -17.65
C ILE A 78 20.87 -33.55 -18.70
N LYS A 79 21.76 -34.56 -18.65
CA LYS A 79 22.82 -34.78 -19.66
C LYS A 79 23.76 -33.58 -19.77
N SER A 80 23.84 -32.94 -20.94
CA SER A 80 24.76 -31.81 -21.13
C SER A 80 24.38 -30.60 -20.28
N CYS A 81 23.10 -30.46 -19.88
CA CYS A 81 22.65 -29.37 -19.04
C CYS A 81 23.35 -29.38 -17.67
N GLU A 82 23.45 -30.55 -17.04
CA GLU A 82 23.98 -30.68 -15.68
C GLU A 82 25.51 -30.47 -15.59
N ASN A 83 26.20 -30.45 -16.75
CA ASN A 83 27.61 -30.06 -16.83
C ASN A 83 27.81 -28.54 -16.74
N THR A 84 26.81 -27.76 -17.16
CA THR A 84 26.81 -26.29 -17.08
C THR A 84 26.13 -25.83 -15.78
N TRP A 85 25.06 -26.53 -15.40
CA TRP A 85 24.25 -26.28 -14.22
C TRP A 85 24.41 -27.44 -13.26
N VAL A 86 25.43 -27.35 -12.43
CA VAL A 86 25.84 -28.44 -11.55
C VAL A 86 24.80 -28.62 -10.45
N PRO A 87 24.11 -29.77 -10.35
CA PRO A 87 23.11 -30.00 -9.31
C PRO A 87 23.69 -29.84 -7.91
N LEU A 88 22.96 -29.18 -7.01
CA LEU A 88 23.27 -29.20 -5.58
C LEU A 88 22.85 -30.55 -5.00
N LEU A 89 23.79 -31.48 -4.92
CA LEU A 89 23.54 -32.83 -4.41
C LEU A 89 23.67 -32.89 -2.88
N VAL A 90 22.82 -33.72 -2.29
CA VAL A 90 22.87 -34.07 -0.86
C VAL A 90 24.04 -35.02 -0.60
N LYS A 91 24.97 -34.65 0.29
CA LYS A 91 26.18 -35.46 0.55
C LYS A 91 26.25 -36.08 1.94
N ASP A 92 25.74 -35.41 2.96
CA ASP A 92 25.94 -35.83 4.35
C ASP A 92 24.73 -35.66 5.28
N GLY A 93 23.55 -35.35 4.73
CA GLY A 93 22.26 -35.42 5.45
C GLY A 93 21.18 -34.68 4.68
N LEU A 94 19.89 -34.88 5.00
CA LEU A 94 18.84 -34.09 4.34
C LEU A 94 19.01 -32.61 4.70
N PRO A 95 18.88 -31.67 3.75
CA PRO A 95 18.69 -30.28 4.07
C PRO A 95 17.46 -30.17 4.96
N SER A 96 17.56 -29.50 6.11
CA SER A 96 16.43 -29.35 7.00
C SER A 96 16.27 -27.90 7.42
N ASP A 97 15.04 -27.41 7.33
CA ASP A 97 14.62 -26.09 7.77
C ASP A 97 15.09 -25.77 9.20
N ALA A 98 15.16 -26.79 10.07
CA ALA A 98 15.59 -26.65 11.47
C ALA A 98 17.08 -26.28 11.65
N TYR A 99 17.92 -26.49 10.63
CA TYR A 99 19.36 -26.18 10.68
C TYR A 99 19.72 -24.91 9.90
N THR A 100 19.01 -24.63 8.81
CA THR A 100 19.31 -23.50 7.92
C THR A 100 18.41 -22.29 8.16
N GLY A 101 17.22 -22.48 8.76
CA GLY A 101 16.20 -21.43 8.87
C GLY A 101 15.53 -21.06 7.55
N ILE A 102 15.70 -21.89 6.52
CA ILE A 102 15.08 -21.73 5.19
C ILE A 102 13.89 -22.68 5.14
N GLU A 103 12.68 -22.14 4.96
CA GLU A 103 11.46 -22.95 4.81
C GLU A 103 11.42 -23.65 3.45
N ASN A 104 10.66 -24.74 3.35
CA ASN A 104 10.43 -25.48 2.11
C ASN A 104 11.69 -26.05 1.45
N LEU A 105 12.75 -26.31 2.23
CA LEU A 105 13.83 -27.15 1.74
C LEU A 105 13.36 -28.60 1.64
N GLY A 106 13.67 -29.21 0.51
CA GLY A 106 13.31 -30.58 0.22
C GLY A 106 14.40 -31.29 -0.54
N THR A 107 14.06 -32.48 -1.01
CA THR A 107 14.92 -33.23 -1.91
C THR A 107 14.11 -33.85 -3.02
N ALA A 108 14.71 -33.96 -4.20
CA ALA A 108 14.18 -34.72 -5.32
C ALA A 108 15.21 -35.75 -5.77
N THR A 109 14.75 -36.97 -6.03
CA THR A 109 15.58 -38.02 -6.63
C THR A 109 15.63 -37.80 -8.13
N ARG A 110 16.83 -37.60 -8.67
CA ARG A 110 17.09 -37.49 -10.11
C ARG A 110 16.96 -38.86 -10.78
N ASP A 111 16.79 -38.87 -12.10
CA ASP A 111 16.64 -40.11 -12.90
C ASP A 111 17.85 -41.06 -12.79
N ASN A 112 19.03 -40.53 -12.46
CA ASN A 112 20.27 -41.30 -12.25
C ASN A 112 20.41 -41.87 -10.82
N GLY A 113 19.47 -41.59 -9.93
CA GLY A 113 19.46 -42.02 -8.52
C GLY A 113 20.11 -41.04 -7.53
N ASP A 114 20.72 -39.95 -8.00
CA ASP A 114 21.26 -38.91 -7.13
C ASP A 114 20.14 -38.13 -6.43
N VAL A 115 20.40 -37.69 -5.20
CA VAL A 115 19.45 -36.88 -4.42
C VAL A 115 19.89 -35.42 -4.49
N GLN A 116 19.04 -34.57 -5.06
CA GLN A 116 19.28 -33.14 -5.22
C GLN A 116 18.46 -32.34 -4.22
N VAL A 117 19.03 -31.26 -3.71
CA VAL A 117 18.32 -30.31 -2.86
C VAL A 117 17.31 -29.53 -3.69
N THR A 118 16.12 -29.34 -3.14
CA THR A 118 15.06 -28.49 -3.72
C THR A 118 14.70 -27.36 -2.76
N HIS A 119 14.20 -26.24 -3.29
CA HIS A 119 13.49 -25.21 -2.55
C HIS A 119 12.15 -24.96 -3.25
N ASP A 120 11.03 -24.93 -2.51
CA ASP A 120 9.68 -24.85 -3.09
C ASP A 120 9.44 -25.90 -4.20
N ALA A 121 9.91 -27.13 -3.96
CA ALA A 121 9.93 -28.24 -4.90
C ALA A 121 10.72 -28.01 -6.22
N MET A 122 11.42 -26.88 -6.36
CA MET A 122 12.32 -26.61 -7.48
C MET A 122 13.75 -27.10 -7.17
N PRO A 123 14.38 -27.92 -8.03
CA PRO A 123 15.77 -28.36 -7.82
C PRO A 123 16.76 -27.19 -7.89
N LEU A 124 17.78 -27.22 -7.01
CA LEU A 124 18.80 -26.16 -6.91
C LEU A 124 20.09 -26.54 -7.64
N TYR A 125 20.69 -25.58 -8.34
CA TYR A 125 21.90 -25.77 -9.14
C TYR A 125 22.92 -24.66 -8.90
N PHE A 126 24.20 -25.00 -9.10
CA PHE A 126 25.26 -24.01 -9.29
C PHE A 126 25.48 -23.75 -10.76
N TYR A 127 25.80 -22.51 -11.12
CA TYR A 127 26.28 -22.20 -12.45
C TYR A 127 27.80 -22.40 -12.54
N ILE A 128 28.28 -23.06 -13.60
CA ILE A 128 29.72 -23.26 -13.80
C ILE A 128 30.45 -21.98 -14.19
N GLY A 129 29.73 -21.01 -14.78
CA GLY A 129 30.28 -19.71 -15.18
C GLY A 129 30.57 -18.77 -13.99
N ASP A 130 29.98 -19.02 -12.82
CA ASP A 130 30.30 -18.28 -11.61
C ASP A 130 31.67 -18.72 -11.06
N VAL A 131 32.60 -17.77 -10.99
CA VAL A 131 34.00 -17.97 -10.56
C VAL A 131 34.32 -17.30 -9.22
N SER A 132 33.44 -16.42 -8.74
CA SER A 132 33.46 -15.77 -7.43
C SER A 132 32.13 -15.99 -6.68
N GLN A 133 32.16 -15.97 -5.35
CA GLN A 133 30.98 -16.07 -4.49
C GLN A 133 30.00 -14.89 -4.64
N THR A 134 30.45 -13.78 -5.23
CA THR A 134 29.61 -12.61 -5.53
C THR A 134 28.96 -12.69 -6.91
N ASP A 135 29.31 -13.71 -7.71
CA ASP A 135 28.81 -13.81 -9.07
C ASP A 135 27.37 -14.30 -9.08
N ALA A 136 26.61 -13.72 -10.00
CA ALA A 136 25.24 -14.05 -10.31
C ALA A 136 25.06 -14.21 -11.83
N THR A 137 26.11 -14.66 -12.53
CA THR A 137 26.17 -14.60 -14.00
C THR A 137 25.25 -15.62 -14.68
N GLY A 138 24.73 -16.57 -13.90
CA GLY A 138 23.68 -17.49 -14.33
C GLY A 138 22.28 -16.86 -14.35
N GLU A 139 22.09 -15.68 -13.73
CA GLU A 139 20.79 -15.01 -13.70
C GLU A 139 20.34 -14.68 -15.13
N GLY A 140 19.17 -15.15 -15.52
CA GLY A 140 18.61 -14.97 -16.86
C GLY A 140 19.34 -15.75 -17.96
N PHE A 141 20.26 -16.66 -17.62
CA PHE A 141 21.02 -17.39 -18.64
C PHE A 141 20.09 -18.26 -19.49
N GLY A 142 20.15 -18.09 -20.80
CA GLY A 142 19.28 -18.79 -21.75
C GLY A 142 17.78 -18.54 -21.52
N GLY A 143 17.43 -17.53 -20.71
CA GLY A 143 16.05 -17.23 -20.33
C GLY A 143 15.36 -18.41 -19.65
N LEU A 144 16.06 -19.20 -18.84
CA LEU A 144 15.44 -20.33 -18.12
C LEU A 144 15.95 -20.51 -16.69
N TRP A 145 16.94 -19.70 -16.28
CA TRP A 145 17.73 -19.91 -15.08
C TRP A 145 17.73 -18.68 -14.20
N TRP A 146 17.41 -18.86 -12.91
CA TRP A 146 17.21 -17.77 -11.97
C TRP A 146 17.85 -18.03 -10.64
N GLN A 147 18.41 -17.01 -10.02
CA GLN A 147 18.86 -17.07 -8.65
C GLN A 147 17.69 -17.52 -7.77
N ALA A 148 17.92 -18.59 -7.03
CA ALA A 148 16.96 -19.09 -6.08
C ALA A 148 16.85 -18.10 -4.92
N ARG A 149 15.63 -17.61 -4.66
CA ARG A 149 15.36 -16.56 -3.68
C ARG A 149 14.35 -17.05 -2.66
N VAL A 150 14.52 -16.57 -1.44
CA VAL A 150 13.54 -16.65 -0.36
C VAL A 150 13.19 -15.21 -0.03
N TYR A 151 11.96 -14.85 -0.33
CA TYR A 151 11.38 -13.64 0.23
C TYR A 151 10.46 -14.06 1.37
N GLU A 152 10.42 -13.25 2.41
CA GLU A 152 9.44 -13.48 3.47
C GLU A 152 8.16 -12.74 3.08
N PRO A 153 6.99 -13.38 3.04
CA PRO A 153 5.72 -12.69 2.82
C PRO A 153 5.57 -11.52 3.80
N LEU A 154 4.97 -10.41 3.36
CA LEU A 154 4.74 -9.28 4.26
C LEU A 154 3.77 -9.69 5.38
N TYR A 155 2.76 -10.51 5.05
CA TYR A 155 1.80 -11.08 5.98
C TYR A 155 1.62 -12.57 5.73
N HIS A 156 1.47 -13.34 6.81
CA HIS A 156 1.41 -14.80 6.78
C HIS A 156 0.49 -15.32 7.90
N ALA A 157 0.32 -16.64 8.01
CA ALA A 157 -0.57 -17.26 9.00
C ALA A 157 -0.24 -16.93 10.48
N GLY A 158 0.97 -16.45 10.76
CA GLY A 158 1.42 -15.99 12.07
C GLY A 158 1.18 -14.50 12.35
N THR A 159 0.72 -13.72 11.36
CA THR A 159 0.42 -12.30 11.54
C THR A 159 -0.70 -12.10 12.56
N ILE A 160 -0.52 -11.15 13.47
CA ILE A 160 -1.54 -10.79 14.46
C ILE A 160 -2.68 -10.06 13.73
N LEU A 161 -3.86 -10.65 13.77
CA LEU A 161 -5.04 -10.21 13.04
C LEU A 161 -5.98 -9.40 13.94
N GLU A 162 -6.46 -8.26 13.43
CA GLU A 162 -7.60 -7.58 14.04
C GLU A 162 -8.88 -8.42 13.96
N PRO A 163 -9.87 -8.21 14.87
CA PRO A 163 -11.16 -8.87 14.79
C PRO A 163 -11.87 -8.62 13.45
N ALA A 164 -12.58 -9.63 12.94
CA ALA A 164 -13.32 -9.51 11.69
C ALA A 164 -14.40 -8.41 11.76
N THR A 165 -14.54 -7.64 10.67
CA THR A 165 -15.61 -6.64 10.52
C THR A 165 -16.97 -7.29 10.26
N GLN A 166 -17.00 -8.55 9.83
CA GLN A 166 -18.23 -9.33 9.73
C GLN A 166 -18.04 -10.74 10.26
N GLU A 167 -19.05 -11.25 10.97
CA GLU A 167 -19.01 -12.56 11.61
C GLU A 167 -20.40 -13.22 11.53
N VAL A 168 -20.45 -14.45 11.02
CA VAL A 168 -21.67 -15.26 11.03
C VAL A 168 -21.64 -16.15 12.26
N THR A 169 -22.59 -15.94 13.18
CA THR A 169 -22.78 -16.76 14.38
C THR A 169 -24.03 -17.63 14.25
N PRO A 170 -24.24 -18.63 15.12
CA PRO A 170 -25.50 -19.37 15.14
C PRO A 170 -26.74 -18.49 15.37
N ALA A 171 -26.58 -17.31 15.99
CA ALA A 171 -27.69 -16.45 16.39
C ALA A 171 -27.92 -15.25 15.45
N ALA A 172 -26.89 -14.79 14.74
CA ALA A 172 -26.94 -13.58 13.92
C ALA A 172 -25.76 -13.46 12.95
N LEU A 173 -25.95 -12.67 11.89
CA LEU A 173 -24.87 -12.00 11.18
C LEU A 173 -24.51 -10.72 11.95
N ILE A 174 -23.25 -10.58 12.35
CA ILE A 174 -22.72 -9.40 13.01
C ILE A 174 -21.88 -8.59 12.02
N THR A 175 -22.11 -7.28 11.93
CA THR A 175 -21.32 -6.35 11.09
C THR A 175 -20.83 -5.18 11.93
N ARG A 176 -19.52 -4.91 11.92
CA ARG A 176 -18.85 -3.89 12.74
C ARG A 176 -18.08 -2.92 11.85
N PHE A 177 -18.32 -1.63 12.02
CA PHE A 177 -17.68 -0.59 11.22
C PHE A 177 -17.57 0.73 12.01
N ALA A 178 -16.78 1.66 11.49
CA ALA A 178 -16.63 3.00 12.06
C ALA A 178 -17.36 4.07 11.21
N ASP A 179 -17.79 5.14 11.88
CA ASP A 179 -18.33 6.34 11.24
C ASP A 179 -17.66 7.61 11.78
N ARG A 180 -17.80 8.71 11.04
CA ARG A 180 -17.33 10.04 11.41
C ARG A 180 -18.43 11.09 11.30
N ALA A 181 -18.28 12.16 12.05
CA ALA A 181 -19.16 13.32 11.95
C ALA A 181 -19.08 13.97 10.55
N ARG A 182 -20.23 14.37 10.04
CA ARG A 182 -20.45 15.10 8.79
C ARG A 182 -21.34 16.31 9.01
N ASP A 183 -21.25 17.26 8.09
CA ASP A 183 -21.88 18.56 8.27
C ASP A 183 -23.33 18.63 7.80
N ARG A 184 -23.66 17.83 6.78
CA ARG A 184 -24.96 17.71 6.10
C ARG A 184 -25.24 16.26 5.74
N HIS A 185 -26.39 15.99 5.12
CA HIS A 185 -26.76 14.69 4.57
C HIS A 185 -26.13 14.46 3.19
N ALA A 186 -25.94 13.18 2.81
CA ALA A 186 -25.27 12.82 1.55
C ALA A 186 -25.92 13.38 0.29
N ARG A 187 -27.22 13.68 0.35
CA ARG A 187 -28.05 14.12 -0.78
C ARG A 187 -28.42 15.60 -0.72
N GLU A 188 -27.80 16.38 0.17
CA GLU A 188 -27.96 17.83 0.19
C GLU A 188 -26.90 18.52 -0.68
N ASP A 189 -26.91 18.19 -1.97
CA ASP A 189 -25.97 18.70 -2.98
C ASP A 189 -25.94 20.22 -3.09
N GLN A 190 -27.05 20.88 -2.77
CA GLN A 190 -27.16 22.34 -2.76
C GLN A 190 -26.25 23.02 -1.72
N PHE A 191 -25.74 22.29 -0.73
CA PHE A 191 -24.88 22.85 0.32
C PHE A 191 -23.39 22.54 0.12
N SER A 192 -23.02 21.45 -0.56
CA SER A 192 -21.61 21.02 -0.72
C SER A 192 -20.86 20.95 0.62
N LEU A 193 -21.44 20.26 1.61
CA LEU A 193 -20.94 20.20 2.99
C LEU A 193 -21.03 18.79 3.62
N TYR A 194 -20.72 17.73 2.86
CA TYR A 194 -20.82 16.34 3.33
C TYR A 194 -19.47 15.59 3.35
N ASP A 195 -18.69 15.67 2.27
CA ASP A 195 -17.44 14.92 2.09
C ASP A 195 -16.22 15.65 2.68
N HIS A 196 -16.29 16.95 2.94
CA HIS A 196 -15.20 17.67 3.61
C HIS A 196 -14.98 17.22 5.07
N TYR A 197 -13.88 17.72 5.65
CA TYR A 197 -13.50 17.51 7.05
C TYR A 197 -13.68 18.77 7.88
N LEU A 198 -14.17 18.57 9.11
CA LEU A 198 -14.60 19.62 10.03
C LEU A 198 -13.48 20.07 10.93
N SER A 199 -13.51 21.31 11.42
CA SER A 199 -12.60 21.65 12.51
C SER A 199 -12.74 20.67 13.67
N PHE A 200 -11.62 20.25 14.25
CA PHE A 200 -11.57 19.27 15.34
C PHE A 200 -12.15 17.88 14.99
N TYR A 201 -12.14 17.47 13.72
CA TYR A 201 -12.70 16.17 13.27
C TYR A 201 -12.13 14.94 14.00
N TRP A 202 -10.96 15.05 14.63
CA TRP A 202 -10.31 13.99 15.40
C TRP A 202 -10.70 13.97 16.90
N GLU A 203 -11.41 14.98 17.38
CA GLU A 203 -11.85 15.07 18.78
C GLU A 203 -13.34 14.74 18.85
N HIS A 204 -13.70 13.64 19.52
CA HIS A 204 -15.08 13.34 19.91
C HIS A 204 -16.08 13.13 18.75
N ARG A 205 -15.60 12.87 17.53
CA ARG A 205 -16.38 12.89 16.28
C ARG A 205 -16.30 11.60 15.48
N THR A 206 -15.84 10.53 16.11
CA THR A 206 -15.89 9.18 15.57
C THR A 206 -16.83 8.31 16.39
N ALA A 207 -17.37 7.29 15.74
CA ALA A 207 -18.24 6.30 16.36
C ALA A 207 -17.93 4.90 15.83
N ALA A 208 -18.10 3.91 16.70
CA ALA A 208 -18.09 2.50 16.38
C ALA A 208 -19.54 1.99 16.33
N VAL A 209 -19.89 1.21 15.32
CA VAL A 209 -21.23 0.65 15.12
C VAL A 209 -21.14 -0.85 14.95
N GLU A 210 -21.98 -1.59 15.67
CA GLU A 210 -22.22 -3.02 15.51
C GLU A 210 -23.69 -3.26 15.13
N ILE A 211 -23.92 -3.94 14.02
CA ILE A 211 -25.22 -4.40 13.56
C ILE A 211 -25.34 -5.89 13.85
N VAL A 212 -26.37 -6.28 14.61
CA VAL A 212 -26.73 -7.67 14.91
C VAL A 212 -28.01 -8.01 14.14
N ASP A 213 -27.84 -8.71 13.02
CA ASP A 213 -28.93 -9.16 12.15
C ASP A 213 -29.30 -10.61 12.47
N THR A 214 -30.46 -10.81 13.09
CA THR A 214 -30.95 -12.13 13.48
C THR A 214 -31.80 -12.81 12.40
N ILE A 215 -32.14 -12.10 11.31
CA ILE A 215 -33.15 -12.53 10.33
C ILE A 215 -32.72 -13.82 9.63
N GLY A 216 -31.46 -13.90 9.22
CA GLY A 216 -30.89 -15.11 8.60
C GLY A 216 -30.85 -16.33 9.50
N SER A 217 -30.87 -16.13 10.82
CA SER A 217 -30.83 -17.18 11.84
C SER A 217 -32.22 -17.51 12.41
N GLY A 218 -33.29 -17.05 11.77
CA GLY A 218 -34.68 -17.31 12.18
C GLY A 218 -35.24 -16.32 13.21
N GLY A 219 -34.49 -15.27 13.56
CA GLY A 219 -34.99 -14.12 14.30
C GLY A 219 -35.81 -13.17 13.43
N ASN A 220 -36.18 -12.02 14.01
CA ASN A 220 -37.05 -11.03 13.36
C ASN A 220 -36.62 -9.58 13.63
N THR A 221 -35.40 -9.36 14.12
CA THR A 221 -34.87 -8.04 14.44
C THR A 221 -33.47 -7.82 13.87
N ILE A 222 -33.20 -6.55 13.58
CA ILE A 222 -31.85 -6.02 13.37
C ILE A 222 -31.59 -4.98 14.45
N THR A 223 -30.51 -5.16 15.20
CA THR A 223 -30.13 -4.28 16.32
C THR A 223 -28.85 -3.55 16.01
N PHE A 224 -28.85 -2.23 16.18
CA PHE A 224 -27.71 -1.35 16.03
C PHE A 224 -27.21 -0.99 17.43
N ASN A 225 -25.98 -1.37 17.75
CA ASN A 225 -25.27 -0.95 18.94
C ASN A 225 -24.21 0.08 18.53
N VAL A 226 -24.23 1.25 19.15
CA VAL A 226 -23.38 2.37 18.78
C VAL A 226 -22.59 2.83 19.98
N THR A 227 -21.27 2.96 19.79
CA THR A 227 -20.35 3.58 20.75
C THR A 227 -19.79 4.86 20.17
N THR A 228 -20.01 5.99 20.82
CA THR A 228 -19.45 7.29 20.41
C THR A 228 -18.29 7.70 21.31
N GLN A 229 -17.39 8.56 20.82
CA GLN A 229 -16.31 9.12 21.66
C GLN A 229 -16.77 10.17 22.68
N TRP A 230 -18.00 10.66 22.55
CA TRP A 230 -18.59 11.64 23.43
C TRP A 230 -20.09 11.45 23.50
N LYS A 231 -20.67 11.87 24.62
CA LYS A 231 -22.09 11.72 24.88
C LYS A 231 -22.92 12.48 23.85
N LEU A 232 -23.92 11.81 23.29
CA LEU A 232 -24.95 12.41 22.45
C LEU A 232 -26.02 13.08 23.31
N HIS A 233 -26.64 14.13 22.74
CA HIS A 233 -27.73 14.84 23.34
C HIS A 233 -28.89 13.88 23.65
N PRO A 234 -29.44 13.87 24.87
CA PRO A 234 -30.42 12.84 25.31
C PRO A 234 -31.68 12.72 24.44
N LEU A 235 -32.05 13.79 23.74
CA LEU A 235 -33.24 13.83 22.88
C LEU A 235 -32.93 13.66 21.39
N GLN A 236 -31.65 13.58 21.01
CA GLN A 236 -31.24 13.63 19.60
C GLN A 236 -30.11 12.67 19.24
N ALA A 237 -29.99 11.56 20.00
CA ALA A 237 -29.16 10.42 19.61
C ALA A 237 -29.86 9.62 18.50
N GLU A 238 -30.02 10.21 17.31
CA GLU A 238 -30.88 9.67 16.26
C GLU A 238 -30.15 8.63 15.40
N LEU A 239 -30.91 7.63 14.95
CA LEU A 239 -30.50 6.68 13.92
C LEU A 239 -31.65 6.60 12.92
N ARG A 240 -31.51 7.21 11.74
CA ARG A 240 -32.62 7.48 10.83
C ARG A 240 -32.57 6.52 9.64
N PHE A 241 -33.73 6.15 9.09
CA PHE A 241 -33.83 5.19 7.99
C PHE A 241 -34.57 5.72 6.78
N PHE A 242 -33.97 5.49 5.60
CA PHE A 242 -34.46 5.93 4.29
C PHE A 242 -34.78 7.42 4.19
N TYR A 243 -33.85 8.16 3.61
CA TYR A 243 -34.01 9.57 3.35
C TYR A 243 -35.19 9.85 2.40
N ARG A 244 -35.95 10.91 2.70
CA ARG A 244 -37.09 11.37 1.88
C ARG A 244 -36.88 12.79 1.38
N GLY A 245 -36.54 13.71 2.28
CA GLY A 245 -36.20 15.08 1.94
C GLY A 245 -37.27 15.92 1.22
N ILE A 246 -38.58 15.63 1.39
CA ILE A 246 -39.69 16.26 0.66
C ILE A 246 -40.10 17.59 1.31
N GLY A 247 -40.47 17.54 2.60
CA GLY A 247 -40.90 18.70 3.37
C GLY A 247 -39.75 19.44 4.03
N THR A 248 -38.73 18.70 4.49
CA THR A 248 -37.50 19.26 5.06
C THR A 248 -36.31 18.41 4.68
N VAL A 249 -35.12 19.02 4.67
CA VAL A 249 -33.87 18.31 4.38
C VAL A 249 -33.49 17.25 5.42
N ALA A 250 -34.18 17.16 6.55
CA ALA A 250 -33.97 16.17 7.61
C ALA A 250 -35.12 15.14 7.69
N GLU A 251 -35.93 15.02 6.63
CA GLU A 251 -37.06 14.08 6.60
C GLU A 251 -36.63 12.69 6.13
N TYR A 252 -36.94 11.68 6.94
CA TYR A 252 -36.75 10.26 6.66
C TYR A 252 -38.07 9.50 6.85
N HIS A 253 -38.17 8.26 6.37
CA HIS A 253 -39.32 7.39 6.67
C HIS A 253 -39.40 7.04 8.16
N ASP A 254 -38.25 6.95 8.82
CA ASP A 254 -38.16 6.76 10.27
C ASP A 254 -37.06 7.65 10.85
N ASN A 255 -37.47 8.63 11.65
CA ASN A 255 -36.63 9.61 12.37
C ASN A 255 -36.52 9.29 13.87
N GLY A 256 -36.45 8.01 14.25
CA GLY A 256 -36.35 7.62 15.65
C GLY A 256 -34.96 7.78 16.30
N SER A 257 -34.98 7.81 17.63
CA SER A 257 -33.79 7.90 18.48
C SER A 257 -33.34 6.54 18.98
N MET A 258 -32.04 6.41 19.21
CA MET A 258 -31.43 5.31 19.92
C MET A 258 -31.68 5.46 21.43
N THR A 259 -31.80 4.33 22.11
CA THR A 259 -31.92 4.26 23.57
C THR A 259 -30.51 4.29 24.19
N PRO A 260 -30.20 5.21 25.12
CA PRO A 260 -28.92 5.21 25.81
C PRO A 260 -28.81 4.01 26.75
N ILE A 261 -27.70 3.28 26.65
CA ILE A 261 -27.29 2.25 27.63
C ILE A 261 -26.50 2.92 28.75
N ASP A 262 -25.57 3.81 28.37
CA ASP A 262 -24.81 4.66 29.28
C ASP A 262 -24.47 6.01 28.61
N ALA A 263 -23.40 6.68 29.06
CA ALA A 263 -23.02 7.99 28.56
C ALA A 263 -22.56 7.99 27.10
N THR A 264 -22.01 6.89 26.58
CA THR A 264 -21.43 6.82 25.23
C THR A 264 -21.90 5.61 24.43
N HIS A 265 -22.74 4.76 25.03
CA HIS A 265 -23.30 3.58 24.38
C HIS A 265 -24.80 3.71 24.15
N TYR A 266 -25.24 3.37 22.95
CA TYR A 266 -26.62 3.50 22.50
C TYR A 266 -27.06 2.24 21.75
N THR A 267 -28.36 1.96 21.75
CA THR A 267 -28.92 0.84 20.99
C THR A 267 -30.25 1.18 20.34
N ARG A 268 -30.52 0.60 19.17
CA ARG A 268 -31.81 0.67 18.50
C ARG A 268 -32.07 -0.60 17.70
N SER A 269 -33.27 -1.17 17.83
CA SER A 269 -33.70 -2.31 17.03
C SER A 269 -34.84 -1.95 16.07
N VAL A 270 -34.85 -2.58 14.90
CA VAL A 270 -35.95 -2.52 13.92
C VAL A 270 -36.41 -3.94 13.56
N SER A 271 -37.71 -4.11 13.36
CA SER A 271 -38.35 -5.39 12.99
C SER A 271 -39.24 -5.29 11.74
N PHE A 272 -39.29 -4.11 11.12
CA PHE A 272 -40.01 -3.81 9.89
C PHE A 272 -39.11 -2.97 8.99
N ASN A 273 -39.35 -3.02 7.68
CA ASN A 273 -38.70 -2.15 6.72
C ASN A 273 -39.36 -0.76 6.79
N PRO A 274 -38.65 0.30 7.24
CA PRO A 274 -39.28 1.60 7.48
C PRO A 274 -39.93 2.25 6.25
N LYS A 275 -39.45 1.93 5.05
CA LYS A 275 -39.99 2.46 3.80
C LYS A 275 -41.30 1.79 3.36
N THR A 276 -41.45 0.49 3.62
CA THR A 276 -42.62 -0.29 3.15
C THR A 276 -43.62 -0.60 4.26
N GLY A 277 -43.20 -0.54 5.52
CA GLY A 277 -43.99 -0.97 6.68
C GLY A 277 -44.15 -2.49 6.83
N ALA A 278 -43.60 -3.29 5.92
CA ALA A 278 -43.65 -4.75 6.00
C ALA A 278 -42.65 -5.30 7.04
N PRO A 279 -42.90 -6.48 7.63
CA PRO A 279 -41.90 -7.18 8.44
C PRO A 279 -40.60 -7.35 7.67
N ILE A 280 -39.48 -7.11 8.33
CA ILE A 280 -38.17 -7.18 7.71
C ILE A 280 -37.83 -8.63 7.32
N LYS A 281 -37.20 -8.81 6.16
CA LYS A 281 -36.83 -10.14 5.63
C LYS A 281 -35.45 -10.10 4.96
N LEU A 282 -34.88 -11.29 4.76
CA LEU A 282 -33.63 -11.47 4.00
C LEU A 282 -33.69 -10.76 2.64
N GLY A 283 -32.61 -10.05 2.31
CA GLY A 283 -32.48 -9.30 1.06
C GLY A 283 -33.17 -7.94 1.07
N ASP A 284 -33.88 -7.55 2.13
CA ASP A 284 -34.36 -6.18 2.25
C ASP A 284 -33.19 -5.20 2.27
N ARG A 285 -33.40 -4.03 1.67
CA ARG A 285 -32.50 -2.88 1.78
C ARG A 285 -32.83 -2.14 3.07
N LEU A 286 -31.81 -1.61 3.72
CA LEU A 286 -31.93 -0.66 4.82
C LEU A 286 -30.90 0.43 4.63
N GLU A 287 -31.33 1.57 4.10
CA GLU A 287 -30.53 2.79 4.19
C GLU A 287 -30.65 3.37 5.59
N PHE A 288 -29.52 3.75 6.17
CA PHE A 288 -29.51 4.43 7.47
C PHE A 288 -28.43 5.49 7.58
N GLU A 289 -28.63 6.41 8.52
CA GLU A 289 -27.67 7.45 8.89
C GLU A 289 -27.79 7.73 10.39
N MET A 290 -26.66 7.87 11.07
CA MET A 290 -26.63 8.22 12.49
C MET A 290 -26.36 9.71 12.67
N SER A 291 -27.14 10.39 13.51
CA SER A 291 -26.83 11.76 13.94
C SER A 291 -25.86 11.73 15.13
N GLN A 292 -24.76 12.47 15.03
CA GLN A 292 -23.80 12.67 16.13
C GLN A 292 -24.03 14.04 16.77
N PHE A 293 -25.20 14.26 17.37
CA PHE A 293 -25.48 15.52 18.08
C PHE A 293 -24.89 15.45 19.49
N LEU A 294 -23.70 16.03 19.66
CA LEU A 294 -22.88 15.97 20.87
C LEU A 294 -23.43 16.87 21.99
N ASP A 295 -23.44 16.37 23.22
CA ASP A 295 -23.89 17.08 24.43
C ASP A 295 -22.75 17.92 25.01
N ALA A 296 -22.76 19.24 24.75
CA ALA A 296 -21.79 20.21 25.27
C ALA A 296 -20.31 19.81 25.01
N VAL A 297 -19.97 19.54 23.75
CA VAL A 297 -18.60 19.18 23.36
C VAL A 297 -17.63 20.34 23.63
N PRO A 298 -16.38 20.09 24.06
CA PRO A 298 -15.43 21.16 24.39
C PRO A 298 -15.07 22.08 23.22
N ASN A 299 -14.93 21.51 22.02
CA ASN A 299 -14.48 22.22 20.82
C ASN A 299 -15.43 21.96 19.64
N GLY A 300 -15.58 22.96 18.76
CA GLY A 300 -16.46 22.94 17.59
C GLY A 300 -17.96 23.04 17.93
N ARG A 301 -18.84 22.64 17.00
CA ARG A 301 -20.30 22.69 17.19
C ARG A 301 -20.86 21.42 17.83
N ASN A 302 -22.13 21.44 18.24
CA ASN A 302 -22.80 20.28 18.83
C ASN A 302 -23.49 19.38 17.80
N ASN A 303 -23.99 19.90 16.68
CA ASN A 303 -24.86 19.13 15.78
C ASN A 303 -24.10 18.62 14.54
N TYR A 304 -24.00 17.30 14.39
CA TYR A 304 -23.43 16.64 13.21
C TYR A 304 -24.30 15.49 12.73
N TYR A 305 -24.23 15.24 11.42
CA TYR A 305 -24.78 14.05 10.79
C TYR A 305 -23.69 12.98 10.66
N GLY A 306 -24.07 11.82 10.16
CA GLY A 306 -23.17 10.69 9.92
C GLY A 306 -23.06 10.36 8.45
N THR A 307 -22.30 9.32 8.16
CA THR A 307 -22.27 8.78 6.80
C THR A 307 -23.58 8.05 6.49
N THR A 308 -24.12 8.24 5.29
CA THR A 308 -25.24 7.43 4.79
C THR A 308 -24.71 6.06 4.35
N TYR A 309 -25.22 4.99 4.98
CA TYR A 309 -24.88 3.60 4.67
C TYR A 309 -26.07 2.87 4.04
N LEU A 310 -25.77 1.85 3.25
CA LEU A 310 -26.74 0.87 2.78
C LEU A 310 -26.39 -0.51 3.35
N TYR A 311 -27.31 -1.08 4.12
CA TYR A 311 -27.24 -2.45 4.62
C TYR A 311 -28.20 -3.34 3.86
N ILE A 312 -27.76 -4.54 3.50
CA ILE A 312 -28.61 -5.59 2.92
C ILE A 312 -28.78 -6.68 3.97
N VAL A 313 -30.04 -6.96 4.33
CA VAL A 313 -30.40 -7.94 5.37
C VAL A 313 -29.88 -9.33 5.00
N GLY A 314 -29.06 -9.91 5.90
CA GLY A 314 -28.37 -11.17 5.71
C GLY A 314 -27.08 -11.10 4.87
N GLN A 315 -26.64 -9.91 4.45
CA GLN A 315 -25.42 -9.74 3.65
C GLN A 315 -24.44 -8.72 4.24
N GLY A 316 -24.89 -7.66 4.92
CA GLY A 316 -24.00 -6.63 5.46
C GLY A 316 -24.05 -5.31 4.72
N ILE A 317 -23.05 -4.45 4.96
CA ILE A 317 -22.92 -3.12 4.33
C ILE A 317 -22.41 -3.26 2.90
N VAL A 318 -22.96 -2.46 2.00
CA VAL A 318 -22.58 -2.41 0.58
C VAL A 318 -22.44 -0.96 0.08
N PRO A 319 -21.55 -0.68 -0.89
CA PRO A 319 -21.56 0.59 -1.60
C PRO A 319 -22.88 0.77 -2.35
N TRP A 320 -23.34 2.02 -2.42
CA TRP A 320 -24.66 2.34 -2.96
C TRP A 320 -24.63 3.43 -4.02
N GLU A 321 -25.62 3.35 -4.90
CA GLU A 321 -26.00 4.38 -5.85
C GLU A 321 -27.44 4.84 -5.58
N ALA A 322 -27.75 6.10 -5.85
CA ALA A 322 -29.08 6.65 -5.75
C ALA A 322 -29.83 6.42 -7.06
N ARG A 323 -31.10 6.03 -6.97
CA ARG A 323 -32.02 5.94 -8.12
C ARG A 323 -33.29 6.71 -7.82
N GLY A 324 -33.69 7.61 -8.70
CA GLY A 324 -34.85 8.46 -8.52
C GLY A 324 -34.93 9.57 -9.55
N VAL A 325 -35.71 10.61 -9.23
CA VAL A 325 -35.83 11.82 -10.06
C VAL A 325 -34.92 12.91 -9.47
N PHE A 326 -33.68 12.98 -9.98
CA PHE A 326 -32.69 13.94 -9.51
C PHE A 326 -33.16 15.39 -9.73
N GLY A 327 -32.99 16.22 -8.70
CA GLY A 327 -33.33 17.66 -8.74
C GLY A 327 -34.82 18.00 -8.58
N ASP A 328 -35.71 17.01 -8.41
CA ASP A 328 -37.14 17.26 -8.11
C ASP A 328 -37.43 17.07 -6.61
N PHE A 329 -37.40 18.19 -5.88
CA PHE A 329 -37.65 18.24 -4.43
C PHE A 329 -39.10 17.94 -4.03
N ALA A 330 -40.04 17.84 -4.98
CA ALA A 330 -41.42 17.45 -4.69
C ALA A 330 -41.60 15.93 -4.65
N THR A 331 -40.60 15.16 -5.09
CA THR A 331 -40.58 13.69 -5.03
C THR A 331 -39.77 13.20 -3.83
N GLU A 332 -39.98 11.95 -3.42
CA GLU A 332 -39.06 11.30 -2.49
C GLU A 332 -37.64 11.35 -3.09
N ARG A 333 -36.72 12.07 -2.43
CA ARG A 333 -35.32 12.16 -2.86
C ARG A 333 -34.73 10.75 -3.03
N GLU A 334 -33.73 10.62 -3.89
CA GLU A 334 -33.36 9.35 -4.53
C GLU A 334 -33.16 8.16 -3.57
N ASP A 335 -33.66 6.98 -3.93
CA ASP A 335 -33.58 5.75 -3.11
C ASP A 335 -32.22 5.04 -3.30
N SER A 336 -31.64 4.49 -2.23
CA SER A 336 -30.35 3.78 -2.30
C SER A 336 -30.48 2.35 -2.83
N TYR A 337 -29.72 2.03 -3.87
CA TYR A 337 -29.56 0.68 -4.41
C TYR A 337 -28.09 0.24 -4.30
N PRO A 338 -27.81 -1.06 -4.12
CA PRO A 338 -26.44 -1.54 -4.17
C PRO A 338 -25.84 -1.27 -5.55
N ILE A 339 -24.60 -0.77 -5.59
CA ILE A 339 -23.82 -0.72 -6.83
C ILE A 339 -23.60 -2.16 -7.29
N ALA A 340 -23.68 -2.43 -8.60
CA ALA A 340 -23.32 -3.73 -9.15
C ALA A 340 -21.86 -4.09 -8.79
N LYS A 341 -21.54 -5.38 -8.58
CA LYS A 341 -20.18 -5.81 -8.18
C LYS A 341 -19.07 -5.36 -9.14
N ALA A 342 -19.37 -5.23 -10.43
CA ALA A 342 -18.43 -4.66 -11.41
C ALA A 342 -18.00 -3.20 -11.08
N GLY A 343 -18.78 -2.50 -10.25
CA GLY A 343 -18.47 -1.17 -9.73
C GLY A 343 -17.55 -1.15 -8.50
N TRP A 344 -17.30 -2.31 -7.88
CA TRP A 344 -16.62 -2.41 -6.58
C TRP A 344 -15.11 -2.48 -6.77
N LEU A 345 -14.48 -1.36 -7.12
CA LEU A 345 -13.04 -1.31 -7.39
C LEU A 345 -12.18 -1.69 -6.17
N GLY A 346 -12.63 -1.39 -4.95
CA GLY A 346 -11.95 -1.75 -3.70
C GLY A 346 -12.63 -2.90 -2.94
N GLY A 347 -13.47 -3.69 -3.58
CA GLY A 347 -14.30 -4.68 -2.87
C GLY A 347 -15.24 -4.00 -1.87
N GLY A 348 -15.33 -4.52 -0.65
CA GLY A 348 -16.12 -3.95 0.45
C GLY A 348 -15.64 -2.58 0.95
N THR A 349 -14.41 -2.18 0.63
CA THR A 349 -13.88 -0.84 0.94
C THR A 349 -14.39 0.25 -0.02
N THR A 350 -15.04 -0.16 -1.13
CA THR A 350 -15.50 0.76 -2.16
C THR A 350 -16.48 1.76 -1.58
N LEU A 351 -16.22 3.05 -1.82
CA LEU A 351 -17.08 4.17 -1.45
C LEU A 351 -18.34 4.23 -2.32
N PRO A 352 -19.48 4.68 -1.78
CA PRO A 352 -20.65 4.99 -2.60
C PRO A 352 -20.34 6.08 -3.62
N TYR A 353 -21.22 6.19 -4.63
CA TYR A 353 -21.19 7.33 -5.54
C TYR A 353 -21.40 8.64 -4.77
N GLN A 354 -20.87 9.72 -5.36
CA GLN A 354 -20.85 11.03 -4.74
C GLN A 354 -22.13 11.78 -5.14
N TYR A 355 -22.91 12.19 -4.15
CA TYR A 355 -24.17 12.91 -4.36
C TYR A 355 -24.21 14.28 -3.67
N SER A 356 -23.12 14.70 -3.01
CA SER A 356 -23.08 15.97 -2.28
C SER A 356 -22.47 17.12 -3.07
N ASN A 357 -22.12 16.91 -4.35
CA ASN A 357 -21.51 17.93 -5.22
C ASN A 357 -20.22 18.53 -4.63
N GLU A 358 -19.34 17.66 -4.11
CA GLU A 358 -17.99 17.96 -3.63
C GLU A 358 -16.97 17.09 -4.41
N PRO A 359 -16.81 17.32 -5.72
CA PRO A 359 -16.05 16.44 -6.62
C PRO A 359 -14.53 16.47 -6.38
N THR A 360 -14.04 17.32 -5.48
CA THR A 360 -12.60 17.42 -5.22
C THR A 360 -12.14 16.54 -4.06
N ASP A 361 -13.08 16.04 -3.25
CA ASP A 361 -12.76 15.41 -1.96
C ASP A 361 -12.88 13.87 -2.03
N HIS A 362 -12.84 13.34 -3.25
CA HIS A 362 -13.02 11.92 -3.54
C HIS A 362 -12.03 11.02 -2.83
N PHE A 363 -10.78 11.46 -2.67
CA PHE A 363 -9.64 10.65 -2.21
C PHE A 363 -9.32 10.81 -0.72
N MET A 364 -10.18 11.48 0.04
CA MET A 364 -9.96 11.75 1.47
C MET A 364 -10.85 10.92 2.40
N GLN A 365 -11.71 10.05 1.87
CA GLN A 365 -12.77 9.39 2.63
C GLN A 365 -12.33 8.04 3.25
N MET A 366 -12.92 7.69 4.38
CA MET A 366 -12.80 6.38 5.02
C MET A 366 -13.40 5.27 4.15
N ALA A 367 -12.77 4.10 4.09
CA ALA A 367 -13.37 2.91 3.48
C ALA A 367 -14.79 2.65 4.00
N THR A 368 -15.70 2.18 3.13
CA THR A 368 -17.11 1.93 3.50
C THR A 368 -17.27 0.90 4.61
N ASN A 369 -16.40 -0.10 4.67
CA ASN A 369 -16.37 -1.15 5.69
C ASN A 369 -15.25 -0.92 6.74
N LEU A 370 -14.75 0.31 6.89
CA LEU A 370 -13.67 0.62 7.84
C LEU A 370 -13.99 0.03 9.21
N SER A 371 -13.04 -0.72 9.80
CA SER A 371 -13.29 -1.41 11.06
C SER A 371 -13.63 -0.43 12.18
N HIS A 372 -14.54 -0.84 13.06
CA HIS A 372 -14.98 -0.06 14.21
C HIS A 372 -13.84 0.40 15.16
N ILE A 373 -12.71 -0.31 15.18
CA ILE A 373 -11.53 0.06 15.97
C ILE A 373 -10.60 1.06 15.25
N ASN A 374 -10.72 1.20 13.93
CA ASN A 374 -9.80 1.98 13.09
C ASN A 374 -10.31 3.40 12.78
N GLY A 375 -11.59 3.70 13.05
CA GLY A 375 -12.19 5.03 12.82
C GLY A 375 -11.40 6.17 13.45
N GLN A 376 -10.97 6.00 14.71
CA GLN A 376 -10.20 7.03 15.41
C GLN A 376 -8.75 7.12 14.91
N ALA A 377 -8.10 5.98 14.68
CA ALA A 377 -6.76 5.94 14.13
C ALA A 377 -6.69 6.64 12.76
N PHE A 378 -7.70 6.42 11.90
CA PHE A 378 -7.82 7.07 10.60
C PHE A 378 -7.83 8.61 10.70
N VAL A 379 -8.67 9.18 11.57
CA VAL A 379 -8.76 10.64 11.70
C VAL A 379 -7.54 11.24 12.39
N LEU A 380 -6.89 10.51 13.29
CA LEU A 380 -5.62 10.96 13.88
C LEU A 380 -4.50 10.93 12.84
N GLY A 381 -4.42 9.90 12.01
CA GLY A 381 -3.46 9.85 10.90
C GLY A 381 -3.69 10.94 9.87
N ARG A 382 -4.94 11.26 9.56
CA ARG A 382 -5.27 12.43 8.72
C ARG A 382 -4.76 13.73 9.38
N ARG A 383 -4.86 13.87 10.70
CA ARG A 383 -4.31 15.04 11.41
C ARG A 383 -2.80 15.14 11.20
N VAL A 384 -2.08 14.03 11.34
CA VAL A 384 -0.63 13.96 11.03
C VAL A 384 -0.38 14.40 9.58
N HIS A 385 -1.12 13.87 8.61
CA HIS A 385 -0.97 14.18 7.17
C HIS A 385 -1.08 15.69 6.84
N HIS A 386 -1.92 16.40 7.59
CA HIS A 386 -2.26 17.81 7.40
C HIS A 386 -1.48 18.78 8.31
N THR A 387 -0.59 18.27 9.16
CA THR A 387 0.20 19.08 10.10
C THR A 387 1.53 19.49 9.47
N ASP A 388 1.93 20.73 9.68
CA ASP A 388 3.28 21.24 9.41
C ASP A 388 4.24 20.78 10.52
N PHE A 389 5.29 20.05 10.15
CA PHE A 389 6.24 19.44 11.08
C PHE A 389 7.27 20.43 11.64
N GLY A 390 7.29 21.67 11.16
CA GLY A 390 8.12 22.75 11.67
C GLY A 390 7.49 23.42 12.88
N ASP A 391 6.23 23.83 12.77
CA ASP A 391 5.55 24.61 13.81
C ASP A 391 4.29 23.95 14.40
N GLY A 392 3.87 22.80 13.88
CA GLY A 392 2.69 22.06 14.31
C GLY A 392 1.37 22.67 13.82
N SER A 393 1.38 23.67 12.95
CA SER A 393 0.16 24.26 12.40
C SER A 393 -0.56 23.30 11.45
N HIS A 394 -1.87 23.45 11.34
CA HIS A 394 -2.72 22.59 10.52
C HIS A 394 -3.13 23.33 9.25
N ASN A 395 -2.96 22.74 8.07
CA ASN A 395 -3.11 23.45 6.79
C ASN A 395 -4.58 23.73 6.38
N GLU A 396 -5.55 23.31 7.18
CA GLU A 396 -6.98 23.54 6.96
C GLU A 396 -7.49 24.73 7.80
N ALA A 397 -8.63 24.61 8.47
CA ALA A 397 -9.24 25.71 9.21
C ALA A 397 -8.32 26.25 10.31
N VAL A 398 -8.16 27.59 10.38
CA VAL A 398 -7.34 28.28 11.41
C VAL A 398 -7.81 28.03 12.86
N THR A 399 -9.04 27.52 13.03
CA THR A 399 -9.55 27.10 14.35
C THR A 399 -8.93 25.79 14.83
N ASN A 400 -8.33 25.01 13.94
CA ASN A 400 -7.61 23.80 14.31
C ASN A 400 -6.35 24.19 15.09
N PRO A 401 -6.17 23.66 16.31
CA PRO A 401 -5.07 24.05 17.18
C PRO A 401 -3.74 23.50 16.68
N ILE A 402 -2.66 24.19 17.04
CA ILE A 402 -1.29 23.70 16.88
C ILE A 402 -1.17 22.31 17.51
N TYR A 403 -0.65 21.35 16.76
CA TYR A 403 -0.34 20.02 17.24
C TYR A 403 1.11 19.97 17.72
N THR A 404 1.35 20.47 18.93
CA THR A 404 2.69 20.61 19.53
C THR A 404 3.56 19.35 19.46
N PRO A 405 3.05 18.11 19.62
CA PRO A 405 3.84 16.90 19.42
C PRO A 405 4.51 16.76 18.05
N LEU A 406 4.00 17.39 17.00
CA LEU A 406 4.59 17.38 15.65
C LEU A 406 5.40 18.64 15.32
N ALA A 407 5.44 19.64 16.20
CA ALA A 407 6.29 20.80 16.00
C ALA A 407 7.78 20.44 16.20
N ASN A 408 8.67 21.12 15.47
CA ASN A 408 10.13 20.94 15.51
C ASN A 408 10.60 19.50 15.20
N LYS A 409 9.88 18.80 14.31
CA LYS A 409 10.22 17.46 13.82
C LYS A 409 11.01 17.46 12.52
N LEU A 410 10.99 18.57 11.77
CA LEU A 410 11.81 18.74 10.57
C LEU A 410 13.30 18.68 10.92
N GLY A 411 14.03 17.84 10.21
CA GLY A 411 15.48 17.94 10.08
C GLY A 411 15.89 19.16 9.27
N ASN A 412 17.19 19.41 9.18
CA ASN A 412 17.67 20.65 8.58
C ASN A 412 17.33 20.74 7.09
N ASN A 413 17.49 19.67 6.32
CA ASN A 413 17.16 19.60 4.89
C ASN A 413 15.79 18.94 4.66
N PHE A 414 14.99 19.46 3.74
CA PHE A 414 13.68 18.91 3.38
C PHE A 414 13.20 19.42 2.00
N ILE A 415 12.16 18.82 1.43
CA ILE A 415 11.45 19.31 0.24
C ILE A 415 10.18 20.07 0.65
N ASN A 416 9.41 19.51 1.58
CA ASN A 416 8.17 20.08 2.09
C ASN A 416 7.99 19.84 3.60
N ARG A 417 7.11 20.63 4.20
CA ARG A 417 6.88 20.65 5.67
C ARG A 417 5.67 19.85 6.13
N ALA A 418 4.80 19.42 5.22
CA ALA A 418 3.61 18.62 5.49
C ALA A 418 3.35 17.64 4.34
N CYS A 419 2.80 16.46 4.63
CA CYS A 419 2.55 15.43 3.61
C CYS A 419 1.59 15.93 2.52
N VAL A 420 0.53 16.64 2.93
CA VAL A 420 -0.47 17.23 2.04
C VAL A 420 0.09 18.30 1.08
N SER A 421 1.26 18.89 1.38
CA SER A 421 1.89 19.87 0.47
C SER A 421 2.37 19.22 -0.83
N CYS A 422 2.76 17.95 -0.79
CA CYS A 422 3.02 17.14 -1.98
C CYS A 422 1.74 16.46 -2.48
N HIS A 423 0.93 15.91 -1.58
CA HIS A 423 -0.26 15.11 -1.87
C HIS A 423 -1.56 15.89 -1.66
N ALA A 424 -1.73 17.00 -2.37
CA ALA A 424 -2.91 17.85 -2.21
C ALA A 424 -4.21 17.03 -2.39
N LYS A 425 -5.07 17.02 -1.36
CA LYS A 425 -6.31 16.22 -1.30
C LYS A 425 -6.11 14.72 -1.57
N ASN A 426 -4.93 14.17 -1.25
CA ASN A 426 -4.48 12.82 -1.59
C ASN A 426 -4.42 12.53 -3.09
N GLY A 427 -4.53 13.55 -3.92
CA GLY A 427 -4.44 13.47 -5.37
C GLY A 427 -3.00 13.44 -5.87
N ARG A 428 -2.88 13.16 -7.17
CA ARG A 428 -1.63 13.30 -7.91
C ARG A 428 -1.28 14.79 -8.05
N ALA A 429 -0.01 15.14 -7.91
CA ALA A 429 0.45 16.51 -8.17
C ALA A 429 0.45 16.85 -9.67
N LEU A 430 0.55 18.13 -9.99
CA LEU A 430 0.61 18.64 -11.38
C LEU A 430 1.94 19.36 -11.63
N PRO A 431 2.47 19.35 -12.88
CA PRO A 431 3.60 20.20 -13.24
C PRO A 431 3.33 21.68 -12.98
N VAL A 432 4.28 22.33 -12.32
CA VAL A 432 4.28 23.78 -12.11
C VAL A 432 4.70 24.52 -13.38
N GLY A 433 4.54 25.85 -13.38
CA GLY A 433 4.97 26.71 -14.48
C GLY A 433 6.49 26.68 -14.72
N LEU A 434 6.92 27.08 -15.92
CA LEU A 434 8.35 27.11 -16.27
C LEU A 434 9.17 27.96 -15.29
N GLY A 435 10.35 27.45 -14.93
CA GLY A 435 11.27 28.10 -13.99
C GLY A 435 10.80 28.10 -12.53
N GLN A 436 9.64 27.51 -12.21
CA GLN A 436 9.20 27.36 -10.82
C GLN A 436 9.84 26.14 -10.16
N PRO A 437 10.14 26.20 -8.85
CA PRO A 437 10.67 25.07 -8.10
C PRO A 437 9.73 23.86 -8.08
N LEU A 438 10.28 22.66 -8.31
CA LEU A 438 9.52 21.40 -8.33
C LEU A 438 9.25 20.84 -6.91
N ARG A 439 8.52 21.57 -6.07
CA ARG A 439 8.31 21.18 -4.67
C ARG A 439 7.38 19.96 -4.48
N GLN A 440 6.56 19.61 -5.47
CA GLN A 440 5.71 18.42 -5.41
C GLN A 440 6.33 17.20 -6.14
N TYR A 441 7.64 17.24 -6.29
CA TYR A 441 8.43 16.19 -6.92
C TYR A 441 9.49 15.70 -5.96
N VAL A 442 9.80 14.42 -6.06
CA VAL A 442 11.00 13.81 -5.50
C VAL A 442 12.01 13.69 -6.64
N ILE A 443 13.21 14.25 -6.46
CA ILE A 443 14.31 14.08 -7.40
C ILE A 443 15.28 13.09 -6.77
N ARG A 444 15.18 11.82 -7.17
CA ARG A 444 16.17 10.81 -6.79
C ARG A 444 17.48 11.14 -7.48
N VAL A 445 18.58 11.05 -6.76
CA VAL A 445 19.93 11.35 -7.25
C VAL A 445 20.89 10.25 -6.80
N GLY A 446 21.97 10.07 -7.54
CA GLY A 446 22.97 9.07 -7.22
C GLY A 446 24.06 8.99 -8.28
N ASP A 447 24.96 8.02 -8.12
CA ASP A 447 25.96 7.69 -9.13
C ASP A 447 25.43 6.67 -10.16
N GLU A 448 26.30 6.18 -11.04
CA GLU A 448 25.96 5.21 -12.09
C GLU A 448 25.44 3.87 -11.52
N LYS A 449 25.81 3.52 -10.28
CA LYS A 449 25.37 2.30 -9.58
C LYS A 449 24.10 2.51 -8.78
N GLY A 450 23.63 3.76 -8.67
CA GLY A 450 22.50 4.14 -7.83
C GLY A 450 22.86 4.35 -6.36
N ASP A 451 24.15 4.42 -6.02
CA ASP A 451 24.58 4.78 -4.67
C ASP A 451 24.32 6.28 -4.42
N PRO A 452 24.05 6.71 -3.17
CA PRO A 452 23.76 8.11 -2.84
C PRO A 452 24.83 9.08 -3.35
N ASP A 453 24.40 10.20 -3.90
CA ASP A 453 25.29 11.27 -4.37
C ASP A 453 26.07 11.83 -3.16
N PRO A 454 27.41 11.98 -3.26
CA PRO A 454 28.22 12.47 -2.14
C PRO A 454 27.80 13.84 -1.59
N LEU A 455 27.20 14.71 -2.41
CA LEU A 455 26.82 16.08 -2.07
C LEU A 455 25.31 16.28 -1.90
N LEU A 456 24.48 15.31 -2.30
CA LEU A 456 23.02 15.44 -2.30
C LEU A 456 22.28 14.30 -1.57
N GLY A 457 22.96 13.23 -1.15
CA GLY A 457 22.28 12.07 -0.59
C GLY A 457 21.57 11.24 -1.65
N SER A 458 20.48 10.56 -1.31
CA SER A 458 19.70 9.73 -2.24
C SER A 458 18.50 10.48 -2.85
N VAL A 459 18.10 11.60 -2.26
CA VAL A 459 17.08 12.51 -2.75
C VAL A 459 17.55 13.95 -2.57
N LEU A 460 17.46 14.76 -3.62
CA LEU A 460 17.76 16.19 -3.54
C LEU A 460 16.69 16.91 -2.68
N GLN A 461 17.13 17.48 -1.55
CA GLN A 461 16.32 18.23 -0.61
C GLN A 461 16.55 19.74 -0.79
N SER A 462 15.56 20.38 -1.40
CA SER A 462 15.72 21.73 -1.97
C SER A 462 15.42 22.88 -0.99
N GLN A 463 15.04 22.57 0.26
CA GLN A 463 14.84 23.54 1.35
C GLN A 463 15.72 23.19 2.53
N ILE A 464 16.06 24.21 3.31
CA ILE A 464 16.86 24.08 4.52
C ILE A 464 16.34 25.00 5.62
N ILE A 465 16.42 24.59 6.89
CA ILE A 465 16.09 25.45 8.04
C ILE A 465 17.18 26.51 8.22
N ALA A 466 18.45 26.10 8.24
CA ALA A 466 19.60 26.97 8.41
C ALA A 466 20.79 26.53 7.55
N GLY A 467 21.35 27.48 6.80
CA GLY A 467 22.52 27.24 5.94
C GLY A 467 22.22 27.54 4.47
N VAL A 468 22.92 26.82 3.58
CA VAL A 468 22.72 26.91 2.13
C VAL A 468 22.01 25.63 1.67
N PRO A 469 20.89 25.74 0.93
CA PRO A 469 20.19 24.56 0.42
C PRO A 469 21.05 23.81 -0.60
N GLU A 470 20.81 22.51 -0.73
CA GLU A 470 21.61 21.60 -1.56
C GLU A 470 21.62 22.02 -3.04
N SER A 471 20.42 22.08 -3.62
CA SER A 471 20.15 22.51 -4.97
C SER A 471 18.64 22.79 -5.09
N ASP A 472 18.23 23.52 -6.12
CA ASP A 472 16.82 23.57 -6.54
C ASP A 472 16.70 23.04 -7.97
N VAL A 473 15.49 22.63 -8.36
CA VAL A 473 15.19 22.06 -9.67
C VAL A 473 13.93 22.68 -10.24
N SER A 474 13.96 22.98 -11.54
CA SER A 474 12.82 23.53 -12.28
C SER A 474 12.73 22.92 -13.68
N ILE A 475 11.55 23.02 -14.29
CA ILE A 475 11.40 22.78 -15.73
C ILE A 475 11.71 24.08 -16.45
N SER A 476 12.83 24.14 -17.17
CA SER A 476 13.25 25.33 -17.91
C SER A 476 12.48 25.52 -19.21
N SER A 477 12.15 24.42 -19.87
CA SER A 477 11.41 24.38 -21.13
C SER A 477 10.85 22.97 -21.36
N TRP A 478 9.94 22.85 -22.31
CA TRP A 478 9.46 21.57 -22.84
C TRP A 478 9.97 21.40 -24.26
N ASN A 479 10.51 20.24 -24.58
CA ASN A 479 10.65 19.81 -25.97
C ASN A 479 9.32 19.19 -26.41
N GLU A 480 8.95 19.36 -27.67
CA GLU A 480 7.75 18.74 -28.24
C GLU A 480 8.05 18.10 -29.59
N ALA A 481 7.51 16.90 -29.81
CA ALA A 481 7.54 16.20 -31.08
C ALA A 481 6.32 15.28 -31.20
N ASN A 482 5.71 15.22 -32.39
CA ASN A 482 4.57 14.34 -32.69
C ASN A 482 3.39 14.46 -31.70
N GLY A 483 3.14 15.66 -31.17
CA GLY A 483 2.08 15.90 -30.19
C GLY A 483 2.41 15.47 -28.75
N LEU A 484 3.60 14.93 -28.50
CA LEU A 484 4.12 14.60 -27.18
C LEU A 484 5.14 15.63 -26.71
N ARG A 485 5.35 15.72 -25.39
CA ARG A 485 6.33 16.63 -24.78
C ARG A 485 7.16 15.96 -23.70
N TRP A 486 8.40 16.41 -23.51
CA TRP A 486 9.26 16.00 -22.40
C TRP A 486 10.03 17.20 -21.82
N PRO A 487 10.30 17.20 -20.51
CA PRO A 487 10.85 18.37 -19.83
C PRO A 487 12.37 18.49 -19.99
N ASN A 488 12.86 19.73 -20.07
CA ASN A 488 14.27 20.08 -19.87
C ASN A 488 14.44 20.64 -18.45
N TYR A 489 15.12 19.90 -17.58
CA TYR A 489 15.35 20.32 -16.20
C TYR A 489 16.54 21.28 -16.10
N ALA A 490 16.44 22.25 -15.19
CA ALA A 490 17.54 23.12 -14.80
C ALA A 490 17.74 23.02 -13.29
N PHE A 491 18.99 22.82 -12.89
CA PHE A 491 19.42 22.75 -11.50
C PHE A 491 20.15 24.03 -11.09
N THR A 492 19.94 24.49 -9.86
CA THR A 492 20.70 25.60 -9.28
C THR A 492 21.60 25.08 -8.17
N GLY A 493 22.92 25.24 -8.32
CA GLY A 493 23.89 24.67 -7.37
C GLY A 493 24.51 23.41 -7.95
N VAL A 494 24.44 22.30 -7.22
CA VAL A 494 24.97 21.01 -7.68
C VAL A 494 24.06 20.42 -8.75
N THR A 495 24.62 20.10 -9.92
CA THR A 495 23.90 19.31 -10.94
C THR A 495 24.24 17.84 -10.74
N PRO A 496 23.28 16.98 -10.38
CA PRO A 496 23.53 15.56 -10.22
C PRO A 496 23.93 14.93 -11.56
N SER A 497 24.87 13.98 -11.53
CA SER A 497 25.30 13.25 -12.72
C SER A 497 24.22 12.29 -13.23
N HIS A 498 23.50 11.65 -12.31
CA HIS A 498 22.35 10.80 -12.58
C HIS A 498 21.17 11.17 -11.67
N TYR A 499 19.97 11.26 -12.26
CA TYR A 499 18.76 11.60 -11.52
C TYR A 499 17.49 10.98 -12.13
N SER A 500 16.46 10.87 -11.28
CA SER A 500 15.10 10.44 -11.62
C SER A 500 14.09 11.44 -11.05
N VAL A 501 13.34 12.12 -11.91
CA VAL A 501 12.33 13.11 -11.50
C VAL A 501 10.98 12.42 -11.31
N ARG A 502 10.39 12.53 -10.11
CA ARG A 502 9.18 11.77 -9.74
C ARG A 502 8.12 12.68 -9.16
N ILE A 503 7.01 12.87 -9.87
CA ILE A 503 5.85 13.61 -9.39
C ILE A 503 5.11 12.83 -8.30
N ALA A 504 4.58 13.52 -7.30
CA ALA A 504 3.82 12.90 -6.22
C ALA A 504 2.59 12.14 -6.75
N PRO A 505 2.44 10.82 -6.47
CA PRO A 505 1.27 10.04 -6.87
C PRO A 505 0.06 10.31 -5.97
N GLN A 506 -1.11 9.81 -6.38
CA GLN A 506 -2.28 9.72 -5.48
C GLN A 506 -2.06 8.63 -4.42
N LEU A 507 -2.75 8.74 -3.27
CA LEU A 507 -2.52 7.87 -2.10
C LEU A 507 -3.58 6.78 -1.87
N VAL A 508 -4.67 6.76 -2.64
CA VAL A 508 -5.79 5.84 -2.38
C VAL A 508 -5.47 4.38 -2.75
N GLY A 509 -5.96 3.45 -1.92
CA GLY A 509 -5.89 2.01 -2.18
C GLY A 509 -4.58 1.34 -1.77
N MET A 510 -3.65 2.06 -1.15
CA MET A 510 -2.33 1.52 -0.82
C MET A 510 -2.42 0.28 0.10
N GLY A 511 -3.28 0.28 1.11
CA GLY A 511 -3.46 -0.89 1.98
C GLY A 511 -4.05 -2.11 1.27
N LEU A 512 -4.91 -1.92 0.26
CA LEU A 512 -5.41 -3.03 -0.55
C LEU A 512 -4.31 -3.64 -1.42
N LEU A 513 -3.39 -2.82 -1.94
CA LEU A 513 -2.23 -3.31 -2.71
C LEU A 513 -1.20 -3.99 -1.79
N GLU A 514 -1.06 -3.51 -0.55
CA GLU A 514 -0.27 -4.15 0.51
C GLU A 514 -0.82 -5.53 0.86
N ALA A 515 -2.14 -5.71 0.77
CA ALA A 515 -2.84 -6.95 1.09
C ALA A 515 -2.87 -8.00 -0.04
N ILE A 516 -2.33 -7.71 -1.23
CA ILE A 516 -2.23 -8.72 -2.31
C ILE A 516 -1.15 -9.73 -1.94
N ASP A 517 -1.47 -11.02 -2.01
CA ASP A 517 -0.51 -12.09 -1.74
C ASP A 517 0.66 -12.00 -2.74
N GLU A 518 1.90 -12.13 -2.24
CA GLU A 518 3.08 -12.14 -3.10
C GLU A 518 3.00 -13.21 -4.19
N ALA A 519 2.42 -14.39 -3.89
CA ALA A 519 2.29 -15.48 -4.85
C ALA A 519 1.42 -15.10 -6.07
N ASP A 520 0.39 -14.29 -5.86
CA ASP A 520 -0.48 -13.82 -6.96
C ASP A 520 0.28 -12.87 -7.91
N ILE A 521 1.28 -12.15 -7.41
CA ILE A 521 2.13 -11.26 -8.22
C ILE A 521 3.22 -12.07 -8.91
N GLU A 522 3.78 -13.05 -8.20
CA GLU A 522 4.76 -14.00 -8.77
C GLU A 522 4.19 -14.78 -9.94
N ASP A 523 2.92 -15.21 -9.86
CA ASP A 523 2.23 -15.92 -10.95
C ASP A 523 1.99 -15.06 -12.20
N LEU A 524 2.06 -13.73 -12.08
CA LEU A 524 1.99 -12.79 -13.20
C LEU A 524 3.38 -12.43 -13.76
N ALA A 525 4.45 -12.68 -13.01
CA ALA A 525 5.79 -12.35 -13.44
C ALA A 525 6.22 -13.26 -14.58
N ASP A 526 6.61 -12.66 -15.70
CA ASP A 526 7.17 -13.34 -16.86
C ASP A 526 8.44 -12.61 -17.32
N PRO A 527 9.49 -12.50 -16.48
CA PRO A 527 10.70 -11.73 -16.79
C PRO A 527 11.41 -12.11 -18.11
N ASN A 528 11.06 -13.25 -18.72
CA ASN A 528 11.65 -13.75 -19.95
C ASN A 528 10.70 -13.71 -21.16
N ASP A 529 9.47 -13.22 -21.01
CA ASP A 529 8.48 -13.25 -22.08
C ASP A 529 8.30 -14.68 -22.64
N PHE A 530 8.11 -15.67 -21.77
CA PHE A 530 7.96 -17.08 -22.15
C PHE A 530 6.75 -17.33 -23.04
N ASN A 531 5.72 -16.52 -22.86
CA ASN A 531 4.51 -16.59 -23.66
C ASN A 531 4.69 -15.91 -25.05
N GLY A 532 5.76 -15.14 -25.26
CA GLY A 532 6.11 -14.47 -26.51
C GLY A 532 5.17 -13.33 -26.89
N ASP A 533 4.52 -12.70 -25.91
CA ASP A 533 3.62 -11.56 -26.10
C ASP A 533 4.34 -10.21 -26.09
N GLY A 534 5.64 -10.20 -25.76
CA GLY A 534 6.51 -9.03 -25.70
C GLY A 534 6.54 -8.32 -24.35
N VAL A 535 5.87 -8.86 -23.33
CA VAL A 535 5.82 -8.32 -21.96
C VAL A 535 6.69 -9.17 -21.04
N SER A 536 7.61 -8.51 -20.34
CA SER A 536 8.62 -9.14 -19.49
C SER A 536 8.54 -8.69 -18.03
N GLY A 537 7.32 -8.54 -17.52
CA GLY A 537 7.06 -8.04 -16.17
C GLY A 537 7.77 -8.84 -15.10
N ARG A 538 8.47 -8.15 -14.17
CA ARG A 538 9.24 -8.83 -13.11
C ARG A 538 9.07 -8.24 -11.73
N MET A 539 9.20 -9.10 -10.72
CA MET A 539 9.21 -8.67 -9.33
C MET A 539 10.49 -7.89 -9.01
N ARG A 540 10.38 -6.94 -8.08
CA ARG A 540 11.54 -6.30 -7.44
C ARG A 540 11.57 -6.71 -5.98
N TYR A 541 12.71 -7.19 -5.51
CA TYR A 541 12.93 -7.46 -4.09
C TYR A 541 13.65 -6.27 -3.44
N VAL A 542 13.21 -5.90 -2.24
CA VAL A 542 13.76 -4.79 -1.45
C VAL A 542 13.92 -5.22 0.00
N ALA A 543 14.83 -4.58 0.73
CA ALA A 543 15.01 -4.85 2.15
C ALA A 543 13.86 -4.23 2.96
N ASP A 544 13.31 -5.00 3.90
CA ASP A 544 12.62 -4.46 5.06
C ASP A 544 13.67 -3.84 5.99
N VAL A 545 13.58 -2.54 6.23
CA VAL A 545 14.58 -1.81 7.04
C VAL A 545 14.55 -2.22 8.52
N ALA A 546 13.44 -2.78 9.00
CA ALA A 546 13.32 -3.23 10.39
C ALA A 546 14.06 -4.55 10.64
N THR A 547 13.98 -5.49 9.70
CA THR A 547 14.47 -6.87 9.86
C THR A 547 15.73 -7.16 9.03
N GLY A 548 15.96 -6.38 7.96
CA GLY A 548 16.97 -6.64 6.93
C GLY A 548 16.57 -7.74 5.95
N GLN A 549 15.38 -8.34 6.09
CA GLN A 549 14.92 -9.44 5.23
C GLN A 549 14.46 -8.91 3.87
N ALA A 550 14.63 -9.73 2.83
CA ALA A 550 14.13 -9.42 1.50
C ALA A 550 12.61 -9.61 1.45
N LYS A 551 11.91 -8.59 0.95
CA LYS A 551 10.47 -8.54 0.73
C LYS A 551 10.17 -8.15 -0.72
N LEU A 552 8.98 -8.47 -1.22
CA LEU A 552 8.50 -7.90 -2.47
C LEU A 552 8.34 -6.38 -2.33
N GLY A 553 8.91 -5.63 -3.25
CA GLY A 553 8.68 -4.20 -3.41
C GLY A 553 7.34 -3.91 -4.06
N ARG A 554 6.57 -2.96 -3.51
CA ARG A 554 5.20 -2.66 -3.93
C ARG A 554 4.96 -1.17 -4.19
N PHE A 555 5.62 -0.30 -3.42
CA PHE A 555 5.35 1.13 -3.42
C PHE A 555 6.50 1.95 -4.01
N GLY A 556 6.17 3.20 -4.34
CA GLY A 556 7.02 4.07 -5.16
C GLY A 556 6.90 3.76 -6.66
N TRP A 557 7.58 4.59 -7.45
CA TRP A 557 7.55 4.52 -8.92
C TRP A 557 8.29 3.31 -9.51
N LYS A 558 9.24 2.75 -8.76
CA LYS A 558 10.02 1.57 -9.15
C LYS A 558 9.90 0.43 -8.12
N ALA A 559 8.78 0.32 -7.41
CA ALA A 559 8.57 -0.74 -6.40
C ALA A 559 9.68 -0.78 -5.32
N SER A 560 10.12 0.39 -4.83
CA SER A 560 11.29 0.52 -3.93
C SER A 560 10.98 0.29 -2.46
N GLN A 561 9.71 0.15 -2.07
CA GLN A 561 9.30 -0.03 -0.67
C GLN A 561 8.32 -1.20 -0.53
N PRO A 562 8.47 -2.06 0.50
CA PRO A 562 7.66 -3.27 0.63
C PRO A 562 6.31 -3.03 1.32
N SER A 563 6.23 -2.09 2.25
CA SER A 563 5.04 -1.80 3.06
C SER A 563 4.66 -0.32 3.00
N VAL A 564 3.40 0.00 3.30
CA VAL A 564 2.91 1.38 3.45
C VAL A 564 3.66 2.06 4.60
N ARG A 565 3.86 1.37 5.71
CA ARG A 565 4.59 1.91 6.87
C ARG A 565 6.02 2.32 6.51
N GLN A 566 6.75 1.47 5.78
CA GLN A 566 8.10 1.79 5.33
C GLN A 566 8.10 2.89 4.26
N GLN A 567 7.11 2.91 3.35
CA GLN A 567 6.94 4.00 2.37
C GLN A 567 6.70 5.35 3.05
N VAL A 568 5.89 5.39 4.12
CA VAL A 568 5.65 6.60 4.92
C VAL A 568 6.93 7.03 5.65
N ALA A 569 7.64 6.10 6.28
CA ALA A 569 8.92 6.39 6.94
C ALA A 569 9.97 6.92 5.96
N ALA A 570 10.07 6.34 4.77
CA ALA A 570 10.97 6.79 3.72
C ALA A 570 10.63 8.21 3.23
N ALA A 571 9.34 8.52 3.04
CA ALA A 571 8.90 9.86 2.67
C ALA A 571 9.16 10.88 3.79
N PHE A 572 8.95 10.51 5.06
CA PHE A 572 9.35 11.36 6.18
C PHE A 572 10.84 11.70 6.12
N ASN A 573 11.68 10.69 5.96
CA ASN A 573 13.13 10.86 5.96
C ASN A 573 13.62 11.69 4.77
N THR A 574 13.25 11.30 3.55
CA THR A 574 13.81 11.86 2.31
C THR A 574 13.05 13.09 1.78
N ASP A 575 11.74 13.21 2.00
CA ASP A 575 10.95 14.33 1.47
C ASP A 575 10.77 15.44 2.50
N MET A 576 10.74 15.10 3.80
CA MET A 576 10.43 16.03 4.88
C MET A 576 11.57 16.21 5.89
N GLY A 577 12.65 15.43 5.79
CA GLY A 577 13.74 15.46 6.77
C GLY A 577 13.32 14.99 8.17
N VAL A 578 12.18 14.31 8.33
CA VAL A 578 11.65 13.83 9.61
C VAL A 578 12.16 12.43 9.91
N MET A 579 12.79 12.25 11.07
CA MET A 579 13.33 10.95 11.48
C MET A 579 12.28 10.09 12.17
N THR A 580 12.41 8.77 12.02
CA THR A 580 11.53 7.77 12.65
C THR A 580 12.37 6.65 13.25
N SER A 581 11.77 5.80 14.08
CA SER A 581 12.42 4.59 14.60
C SER A 581 12.94 3.66 13.50
N LEU A 582 12.28 3.62 12.33
CA LEU A 582 12.69 2.83 11.16
C LEU A 582 13.87 3.43 10.39
N LEU A 583 13.91 4.77 10.32
CA LEU A 583 14.93 5.53 9.61
C LEU A 583 15.39 6.68 10.51
N PRO A 584 16.27 6.39 11.48
CA PRO A 584 16.69 7.35 12.51
C PRO A 584 17.78 8.32 12.03
N ASN A 585 18.41 8.02 10.88
CA ASN A 585 19.47 8.83 10.31
C ASN A 585 18.94 9.62 9.11
N PRO A 586 19.33 10.89 8.96
CA PRO A 586 18.93 11.71 7.81
C PRO A 586 19.52 11.16 6.51
N ASP A 587 18.83 11.45 5.39
CA ASP A 587 19.41 11.25 4.06
C ASP A 587 20.62 12.18 3.91
N CYS A 588 21.80 11.59 3.78
CA CYS A 588 23.07 12.29 3.79
C CYS A 588 24.02 11.67 2.77
N GLY A 589 24.53 12.51 1.87
CA GLY A 589 25.70 12.21 1.06
C GLY A 589 26.97 12.14 1.91
N SER A 590 27.94 11.33 1.49
CA SER A 590 29.20 11.12 2.22
C SER A 590 30.06 12.38 2.42
N GLN A 591 29.81 13.44 1.66
CA GLN A 591 30.48 14.74 1.74
C GLN A 591 29.53 15.87 2.19
N GLN A 592 28.27 15.57 2.49
CA GLN A 592 27.33 16.56 3.02
C GLN A 592 27.61 16.84 4.49
N THR A 593 27.49 18.12 4.87
CA THR A 593 27.69 18.59 6.24
C THR A 593 26.48 19.31 6.82
N THR A 594 25.46 19.58 6.01
CA THR A 594 24.24 20.31 6.37
C THR A 594 23.04 19.40 6.64
N CYS A 595 23.17 18.08 6.44
CA CYS A 595 22.10 17.11 6.63
C CYS A 595 22.03 16.61 8.09
N ASP A 596 22.20 17.50 9.08
CA ASP A 596 22.23 17.13 10.49
C ASP A 596 20.84 16.78 11.05
N ASN A 597 20.82 15.88 12.05
CA ASN A 597 19.61 15.44 12.72
C ASN A 597 19.17 16.48 13.79
N THR A 598 18.67 17.62 13.34
CA THR A 598 18.23 18.72 14.22
C THR A 598 16.80 18.54 14.75
N GLY A 599 15.98 17.76 14.05
CA GLY A 599 14.60 17.49 14.40
C GLY A 599 14.49 16.41 15.47
N ALA A 600 13.47 16.49 16.32
CA ALA A 600 13.17 15.37 17.22
C ALA A 600 12.57 14.19 16.44
N GLU A 601 12.92 12.96 16.81
CA GLU A 601 12.33 11.75 16.19
C GLU A 601 10.81 11.73 16.37
N LEU A 602 10.09 11.34 15.31
CA LEU A 602 8.65 11.11 15.34
C LEU A 602 8.33 9.86 16.17
N ALA A 603 7.32 9.92 17.03
CA ALA A 603 6.96 8.72 17.80
C ALA A 603 6.25 7.69 16.92
N ASP A 604 6.47 6.40 17.21
CA ASP A 604 5.85 5.30 16.46
C ASP A 604 4.33 5.41 16.36
N GLN A 605 3.67 5.92 17.42
CA GLN A 605 2.23 6.14 17.39
C GLN A 605 1.79 7.03 16.22
N GLN A 606 2.47 8.14 15.95
CA GLN A 606 2.08 9.03 14.84
C GLN A 606 2.44 8.44 13.47
N LEU A 607 3.51 7.64 13.39
CA LEU A 607 3.85 6.89 12.18
C LEU A 607 2.77 5.83 11.88
N ASP A 608 2.31 5.11 12.90
CA ASP A 608 1.28 4.08 12.78
C ASP A 608 -0.08 4.70 12.46
N GLU A 609 -0.44 5.83 13.09
CA GLU A 609 -1.65 6.59 12.77
C GLU A 609 -1.65 7.04 11.31
N LEU A 610 -0.55 7.64 10.81
CA LEU A 610 -0.45 8.05 9.41
C LEU A 610 -0.49 6.85 8.45
N SER A 611 0.17 5.75 8.82
CA SER A 611 0.14 4.51 8.02
C SER A 611 -1.28 3.97 7.93
N ALA A 612 -2.02 3.92 9.03
CA ALA A 612 -3.42 3.52 9.05
C ALA A 612 -4.30 4.45 8.20
N TYR A 613 -4.08 5.77 8.27
CA TYR A 613 -4.81 6.72 7.41
C TYR A 613 -4.62 6.40 5.93
N VAL A 614 -3.37 6.26 5.48
CA VAL A 614 -3.05 6.00 4.06
C VAL A 614 -3.53 4.61 3.63
N SER A 615 -3.37 3.59 4.47
CA SER A 615 -3.82 2.22 4.16
C SER A 615 -5.33 2.09 4.05
N LEU A 616 -6.10 2.92 4.76
CA LEU A 616 -7.55 2.77 4.92
C LEU A 616 -8.38 3.84 4.18
N LEU A 617 -7.74 4.59 3.27
CA LEU A 617 -8.43 5.45 2.30
C LEU A 617 -9.32 4.61 1.37
N GLY A 618 -10.61 4.94 1.32
CA GLY A 618 -11.59 4.24 0.49
C GLY A 618 -11.39 4.49 -1.01
N ILE A 619 -11.69 3.47 -1.81
CA ILE A 619 -11.65 3.55 -3.27
C ILE A 619 -13.01 3.98 -3.81
N ARG A 620 -13.08 4.98 -4.69
CA ARG A 620 -14.34 5.36 -5.34
C ARG A 620 -14.80 4.28 -6.31
N ALA A 621 -16.10 4.02 -6.34
CA ALA A 621 -16.69 3.06 -7.27
C ALA A 621 -16.45 3.44 -8.74
N ARG A 622 -16.31 2.42 -9.60
CA ARG A 622 -16.32 2.60 -11.04
C ARG A 622 -17.66 3.17 -11.48
N ARG A 623 -17.63 4.17 -12.34
CA ARG A 623 -18.79 4.93 -12.85
C ARG A 623 -19.26 4.37 -14.20
N GLY A 624 -20.38 4.84 -14.73
CA GLY A 624 -20.75 4.58 -16.13
C GLY A 624 -20.89 3.10 -16.51
N LEU A 625 -21.29 2.22 -15.58
CA LEU A 625 -21.37 0.76 -15.80
C LEU A 625 -22.34 0.34 -16.91
N GLN A 626 -23.19 1.26 -17.38
CA GLN A 626 -24.15 1.06 -18.46
C GLN A 626 -23.89 1.97 -19.67
N ASP A 627 -22.79 2.72 -19.67
CA ASP A 627 -22.41 3.56 -20.81
C ASP A 627 -21.88 2.66 -21.94
N PRO A 628 -22.57 2.59 -23.10
CA PRO A 628 -22.15 1.73 -24.20
C PRO A 628 -20.73 2.04 -24.72
N LEU A 629 -20.31 3.31 -24.65
CA LEU A 629 -18.98 3.71 -25.12
C LEU A 629 -17.90 3.22 -24.16
N ALA A 630 -18.14 3.31 -22.84
CA ALA A 630 -17.22 2.80 -21.83
C ALA A 630 -17.13 1.27 -21.86
N LEU A 631 -18.25 0.57 -22.06
CA LEU A 631 -18.26 -0.90 -22.21
C LEU A 631 -17.49 -1.34 -23.46
N GLN A 632 -17.65 -0.63 -24.59
CA GLN A 632 -16.83 -0.86 -25.77
C GLN A 632 -15.34 -0.59 -25.50
N GLY A 633 -15.05 0.48 -24.75
CA GLY A 633 -13.70 0.85 -24.35
C GLY A 633 -12.99 -0.21 -23.51
N GLU A 634 -13.71 -0.86 -22.61
CA GLU A 634 -13.20 -1.97 -21.79
C GLU A 634 -12.85 -3.19 -22.64
N VAL A 635 -13.69 -3.54 -23.62
CA VAL A 635 -13.37 -4.62 -24.58
C VAL A 635 -12.11 -4.27 -25.36
N LEU A 636 -12.05 -3.06 -25.92
CA LEU A 636 -10.89 -2.61 -26.69
C LEU A 636 -9.62 -2.52 -25.83
N PHE A 637 -9.71 -2.12 -24.56
CA PHE A 637 -8.59 -2.08 -23.63
C PHE A 637 -7.92 -3.46 -23.48
N ASN A 638 -8.71 -4.53 -23.42
CA ASN A 638 -8.21 -5.90 -23.42
C ASN A 638 -7.64 -6.31 -24.79
N GLU A 639 -8.37 -6.02 -25.88
CA GLU A 639 -7.95 -6.41 -27.25
C GLU A 639 -6.63 -5.76 -27.70
N VAL A 640 -6.38 -4.51 -27.29
CA VAL A 640 -5.11 -3.84 -27.60
C VAL A 640 -3.96 -4.33 -26.72
N GLY A 641 -4.22 -5.09 -25.65
CA GLY A 641 -3.19 -5.64 -24.77
C GLY A 641 -2.81 -4.77 -23.58
N CYS A 642 -3.62 -3.77 -23.19
CA CYS A 642 -3.32 -2.97 -21.99
C CYS A 642 -3.37 -3.84 -20.72
N ALA A 643 -4.25 -4.84 -20.69
CA ALA A 643 -4.47 -5.71 -19.54
C ALA A 643 -3.31 -6.67 -19.24
N SER A 644 -2.31 -6.80 -20.14
CA SER A 644 -1.12 -7.63 -19.90
C SER A 644 -0.27 -7.11 -18.75
N CYS A 645 -0.26 -5.79 -18.51
CA CYS A 645 0.39 -5.18 -17.33
C CYS A 645 -0.64 -4.59 -16.36
N HIS A 646 -1.71 -3.98 -16.90
CA HIS A 646 -2.81 -3.43 -16.11
C HIS A 646 -3.82 -4.52 -15.71
N THR A 647 -3.33 -5.55 -15.02
CA THR A 647 -4.12 -6.70 -14.56
C THR A 647 -5.35 -6.25 -13.78
N VAL A 648 -6.51 -6.71 -14.23
CA VAL A 648 -7.81 -6.15 -13.83
C VAL A 648 -8.07 -6.33 -12.35
N SER A 649 -7.82 -7.51 -11.78
CA SER A 649 -8.31 -7.89 -10.46
C SER A 649 -7.37 -8.76 -9.66
N PHE A 650 -7.47 -8.65 -8.33
CA PHE A 650 -6.85 -9.55 -7.36
C PHE A 650 -7.83 -9.96 -6.26
N GLN A 651 -7.46 -11.03 -5.56
CA GLN A 651 -8.05 -11.39 -4.28
C GLN A 651 -7.04 -11.05 -3.18
N THR A 652 -7.40 -10.15 -2.26
CA THR A 652 -6.49 -9.84 -1.14
C THR A 652 -6.43 -11.01 -0.15
N SER A 653 -5.28 -11.15 0.51
CA SER A 653 -4.96 -12.23 1.42
C SER A 653 -5.83 -12.23 2.68
N ALA A 654 -5.86 -13.37 3.37
CA ALA A 654 -6.52 -13.53 4.66
C ALA A 654 -5.66 -13.08 5.85
N PHE A 655 -4.44 -12.59 5.62
CA PHE A 655 -3.44 -12.40 6.68
C PHE A 655 -3.09 -10.94 6.96
N HIS A 656 -3.66 -10.00 6.20
CA HIS A 656 -3.47 -8.58 6.48
C HIS A 656 -3.94 -8.22 7.92
N PRO A 657 -3.18 -7.42 8.70
CA PRO A 657 -3.55 -7.03 10.08
C PRO A 657 -4.92 -6.37 10.16
N HIS A 658 -5.17 -5.36 9.33
CA HIS A 658 -6.47 -4.69 9.23
C HIS A 658 -7.55 -5.59 8.63
N ALA A 659 -8.65 -5.73 9.34
CA ALA A 659 -9.71 -6.67 8.98
C ALA A 659 -10.46 -6.31 7.70
N GLU A 660 -10.64 -5.01 7.44
CA GLU A 660 -11.34 -4.45 6.30
C GLU A 660 -10.59 -4.63 4.97
N LEU A 661 -9.29 -4.94 5.01
CA LEU A 661 -8.44 -5.16 3.84
C LEU A 661 -8.31 -6.65 3.46
N ARG A 662 -8.76 -7.57 4.32
CA ARG A 662 -8.68 -9.02 4.07
C ARG A 662 -9.79 -9.52 3.16
N ASN A 663 -9.48 -10.55 2.37
CA ASN A 663 -10.45 -11.29 1.57
C ASN A 663 -11.33 -10.38 0.68
N GLN A 664 -10.75 -9.32 0.11
CA GLN A 664 -11.42 -8.40 -0.80
C GLN A 664 -11.14 -8.80 -2.25
N THR A 665 -12.18 -8.94 -3.07
CA THR A 665 -12.02 -8.95 -4.52
C THR A 665 -11.90 -7.50 -4.99
N ILE A 666 -10.71 -7.11 -5.44
CA ILE A 666 -10.38 -5.74 -5.83
C ILE A 666 -10.10 -5.65 -7.34
N GLN A 667 -10.24 -4.44 -7.90
CA GLN A 667 -9.95 -4.16 -9.31
C GLN A 667 -9.01 -2.97 -9.48
N PRO A 668 -7.70 -3.13 -9.20
CA PRO A 668 -6.75 -2.02 -9.22
C PRO A 668 -6.19 -1.68 -10.60
N TYR A 669 -6.28 -2.59 -11.58
CA TYR A 669 -5.70 -2.44 -12.92
C TYR A 669 -4.17 -2.23 -12.87
N THR A 670 -3.48 -3.17 -12.26
CA THR A 670 -2.02 -3.21 -12.09
C THR A 670 -1.60 -4.63 -11.75
N ASP A 671 -0.40 -5.03 -12.09
CA ASP A 671 0.26 -6.26 -11.61
C ASP A 671 1.30 -5.99 -10.51
N LEU A 672 1.69 -4.72 -10.30
CA LEU A 672 2.74 -4.27 -9.38
C LEU A 672 4.17 -4.68 -9.79
N LEU A 673 4.33 -5.22 -10.99
CA LEU A 673 5.62 -5.62 -11.55
C LEU A 673 6.35 -4.42 -12.15
N LEU A 674 7.67 -4.57 -12.32
CA LEU A 674 8.49 -3.68 -13.14
C LEU A 674 8.40 -4.08 -14.60
N HIS A 675 8.23 -3.08 -15.47
CA HIS A 675 8.25 -3.22 -16.93
C HIS A 675 9.17 -2.20 -17.57
N ASP A 676 9.90 -2.60 -18.61
CA ASP A 676 10.62 -1.66 -19.46
C ASP A 676 9.63 -0.84 -20.30
N MET A 677 9.57 0.47 -20.02
CA MET A 677 8.69 1.43 -20.71
C MET A 677 9.39 2.16 -21.86
N GLY A 678 10.60 1.73 -22.23
CA GLY A 678 11.42 2.23 -23.32
C GLY A 678 12.23 3.48 -22.98
N GLU A 679 13.23 3.78 -23.83
CA GLU A 679 14.15 4.93 -23.64
C GLU A 679 13.43 6.28 -23.49
N GLY A 680 12.28 6.45 -24.15
CA GLY A 680 11.50 7.68 -24.05
C GLY A 680 11.08 8.02 -22.62
N LEU A 681 10.91 7.01 -21.76
CA LEU A 681 10.55 7.16 -20.36
C LEU A 681 11.70 6.79 -19.41
N ALA A 682 12.90 6.55 -19.93
CA ALA A 682 14.03 6.17 -19.09
C ALA A 682 14.53 7.31 -18.21
N SER A 683 14.77 6.98 -16.96
CA SER A 683 15.52 7.79 -16.00
C SER A 683 17.03 7.66 -16.26
N THR A 684 17.79 8.73 -16.01
CA THR A 684 19.27 8.67 -16.09
C THR A 684 19.88 7.94 -14.89
N LEU A 685 19.14 7.88 -13.77
CA LEU A 685 19.49 7.09 -12.59
C LEU A 685 18.99 5.66 -12.73
N GLN A 686 19.91 4.71 -12.57
CA GLN A 686 19.62 3.30 -12.32
C GLN A 686 19.51 3.08 -10.81
N GLU A 687 18.63 2.19 -10.37
CA GLU A 687 18.54 1.79 -8.98
C GLU A 687 18.95 0.33 -8.83
N SER A 688 19.42 -0.06 -7.65
CA SER A 688 19.68 -1.47 -7.35
C SER A 688 18.43 -2.31 -7.64
N GLY A 689 18.54 -3.23 -8.60
CA GLY A 689 17.45 -4.10 -9.04
C GLY A 689 16.40 -3.46 -9.96
N ALA A 690 16.63 -2.26 -10.51
CA ALA A 690 15.76 -1.62 -11.51
C ALA A 690 16.54 -0.69 -12.46
N SER A 691 16.46 -0.95 -13.76
CA SER A 691 17.07 -0.13 -14.81
C SER A 691 16.46 1.28 -14.86
N GLY A 692 17.07 2.17 -15.65
CA GLY A 692 16.51 3.51 -15.89
C GLY A 692 15.11 3.47 -16.53
N ALA A 693 14.88 2.54 -17.45
CA ALA A 693 13.66 2.42 -18.25
C ALA A 693 12.52 1.64 -17.56
N GLU A 694 12.84 0.91 -16.49
CA GLU A 694 11.85 0.10 -15.78
C GLU A 694 10.98 0.93 -14.82
N TRP A 695 9.67 0.75 -14.89
CA TRP A 695 8.72 1.39 -13.99
C TRP A 695 7.72 0.38 -13.47
N ARG A 696 7.26 0.58 -12.23
CA ARG A 696 6.18 -0.22 -11.68
C ARG A 696 4.87 0.15 -12.37
N THR A 697 4.08 -0.84 -12.78
CA THR A 697 2.71 -0.57 -13.25
C THR A 697 1.93 0.16 -12.15
N THR A 698 1.38 1.34 -12.44
CA THR A 698 0.58 2.09 -11.46
C THR A 698 -0.89 1.65 -11.54
N PRO A 699 -1.60 1.51 -10.40
CA PRO A 699 -3.03 1.21 -10.42
C PRO A 699 -3.82 2.31 -11.14
N LEU A 700 -4.83 1.91 -11.92
CA LEU A 700 -5.68 2.84 -12.68
C LEU A 700 -6.97 3.23 -11.96
N TRP A 701 -7.28 2.64 -10.81
CA TRP A 701 -8.46 3.05 -10.04
C TRP A 701 -8.40 4.56 -9.67
N GLY A 702 -9.53 5.25 -9.76
CA GLY A 702 -9.61 6.70 -9.55
C GLY A 702 -8.99 7.56 -10.64
N ILE A 703 -8.38 7.01 -11.70
CA ILE A 703 -7.70 7.82 -12.72
C ILE A 703 -8.65 8.82 -13.39
N GLY A 704 -9.93 8.45 -13.56
CA GLY A 704 -10.96 9.31 -14.12
C GLY A 704 -11.40 10.46 -13.20
N LEU A 705 -10.95 10.48 -11.94
CA LEU A 705 -11.23 11.54 -10.97
C LEU A 705 -10.09 12.55 -10.85
N THR A 706 -8.95 12.31 -11.50
CA THR A 706 -7.74 13.15 -11.43
C THR A 706 -8.05 14.62 -11.72
N ALA A 707 -8.76 14.91 -12.82
CA ALA A 707 -9.12 16.26 -13.21
C ALA A 707 -9.87 17.02 -12.10
N GLY A 708 -10.80 16.35 -11.42
CA GLY A 708 -11.61 16.93 -10.35
C GLY A 708 -10.82 17.12 -9.05
N VAL A 709 -10.07 16.11 -8.63
CA VAL A 709 -9.32 16.14 -7.35
C VAL A 709 -8.12 17.09 -7.43
N SER A 710 -7.34 17.01 -8.50
CA SER A 710 -6.09 17.77 -8.68
C SER A 710 -6.29 19.12 -9.35
N GLY A 711 -7.48 19.41 -9.90
CA GLY A 711 -7.76 20.65 -10.65
C GLY A 711 -7.18 20.67 -12.08
N GLY A 712 -6.78 19.52 -12.59
CA GLY A 712 -6.14 19.33 -13.90
C GLY A 712 -5.67 17.89 -14.08
N GLU A 713 -5.08 17.58 -15.23
CA GLU A 713 -4.56 16.24 -15.54
C GLU A 713 -3.08 16.33 -15.94
N ALA A 714 -2.29 15.40 -15.39
CA ALA A 714 -0.92 15.13 -15.81
C ALA A 714 -0.60 13.67 -15.43
N TYR A 715 0.08 12.94 -16.31
CA TYR A 715 0.33 11.51 -16.12
C TYR A 715 1.80 11.15 -16.33
N LEU A 716 2.12 9.90 -16.00
CA LEU A 716 3.47 9.31 -15.96
C LEU A 716 4.31 9.84 -14.79
N HIS A 717 5.53 9.31 -14.66
CA HIS A 717 6.40 9.55 -13.52
C HIS A 717 6.82 11.00 -13.34
N ASP A 718 6.82 11.82 -14.39
CA ASP A 718 7.25 13.22 -14.36
C ASP A 718 6.16 14.22 -14.78
N GLY A 719 4.91 13.75 -14.97
CA GLY A 719 3.79 14.59 -15.35
C GLY A 719 3.85 15.13 -16.79
N ARG A 720 4.67 14.54 -17.67
CA ARG A 720 4.83 15.04 -19.05
C ARG A 720 3.57 14.93 -19.89
N ALA A 721 2.78 13.87 -19.70
CA ALA A 721 1.59 13.61 -20.50
C ALA A 721 0.41 14.47 -20.01
N ARG A 722 -0.14 15.31 -20.89
CA ARG A 722 -1.20 16.28 -20.55
C ARG A 722 -2.59 15.65 -20.42
N ASN A 723 -2.77 14.45 -20.95
CA ASN A 723 -4.04 13.73 -20.96
C ASN A 723 -3.77 12.22 -21.11
N LEU A 724 -4.81 11.41 -20.95
CA LEU A 724 -4.73 9.94 -21.04
C LEU A 724 -4.29 9.44 -22.42
N HIS A 725 -4.65 10.14 -23.51
CA HIS A 725 -4.21 9.77 -24.85
C HIS A 725 -2.68 9.94 -24.98
N GLU A 726 -2.13 11.08 -24.55
CA GLU A 726 -0.68 11.29 -24.53
C GLU A 726 0.02 10.28 -23.63
N ALA A 727 -0.58 9.91 -22.49
CA ALA A 727 -0.02 8.90 -21.60
C ALA A 727 0.12 7.55 -22.33
N ILE A 728 -0.92 7.09 -23.04
CA ILE A 728 -0.86 5.87 -23.85
C ILE A 728 0.20 5.99 -24.95
N MET A 729 0.26 7.13 -25.65
CA MET A 729 1.22 7.34 -26.74
C MET A 729 2.68 7.44 -26.27
N TRP A 730 2.92 7.70 -24.99
CA TRP A 730 4.25 7.67 -24.37
C TRP A 730 4.75 6.27 -24.02
N HIS A 731 3.86 5.26 -23.97
CA HIS A 731 4.28 3.89 -23.67
C HIS A 731 5.25 3.38 -24.75
N GLY A 732 6.38 2.83 -24.32
CA GLY A 732 7.37 2.20 -25.20
C GLY A 732 7.82 0.87 -24.60
N GLY A 733 8.98 0.37 -25.04
CA GLY A 733 9.54 -0.88 -24.52
C GLY A 733 8.56 -2.04 -24.71
N GLU A 734 8.24 -2.74 -23.62
CA GLU A 734 7.29 -3.86 -23.59
C GLU A 734 5.89 -3.45 -24.07
N SER A 735 5.51 -2.20 -23.86
CA SER A 735 4.18 -1.69 -24.25
C SER A 735 4.10 -1.15 -25.68
N GLU A 736 5.16 -1.28 -26.50
CA GLU A 736 5.20 -0.74 -27.87
C GLU A 736 4.09 -1.32 -28.76
N LEU A 737 3.83 -2.62 -28.66
CA LEU A 737 2.78 -3.28 -29.42
C LEU A 737 1.37 -2.77 -29.03
N SER A 738 1.12 -2.61 -27.74
CA SER A 738 -0.16 -2.10 -27.22
C SER A 738 -0.40 -0.65 -27.63
N LYS A 739 0.63 0.20 -27.55
CA LYS A 739 0.58 1.57 -28.11
C LYS A 739 0.28 1.54 -29.60
N TRP A 740 0.96 0.70 -30.38
CA TRP A 740 0.74 0.63 -31.82
C TRP A 740 -0.71 0.23 -32.14
N LYS A 741 -1.23 -0.83 -31.50
CA LYS A 741 -2.62 -1.29 -31.66
C LYS A 741 -3.61 -0.18 -31.32
N TYR A 742 -3.40 0.56 -30.25
CA TYR A 742 -4.20 1.75 -29.90
C TYR A 742 -4.12 2.85 -30.97
N SER A 743 -2.93 3.14 -31.49
CA SER A 743 -2.69 4.23 -32.44
C SER A 743 -3.39 4.00 -33.79
N VAL A 744 -3.59 2.75 -34.19
CA VAL A 744 -4.26 2.38 -35.45
C VAL A 744 -5.78 2.19 -35.32
N LEU A 745 -6.33 2.28 -34.10
CA LEU A 745 -7.78 2.32 -33.91
C LEU A 745 -8.36 3.57 -34.57
N SER A 746 -9.65 3.49 -34.94
CA SER A 746 -10.41 4.69 -35.31
C SER A 746 -10.46 5.69 -34.14
N GLN A 747 -10.69 6.97 -34.44
CA GLN A 747 -10.87 8.00 -33.41
C GLN A 747 -11.99 7.63 -32.40
N ALA A 748 -13.04 6.96 -32.87
CA ALA A 748 -14.10 6.44 -32.01
C ALA A 748 -13.60 5.34 -31.07
N GLY A 749 -12.76 4.41 -31.57
CA GLY A 749 -12.16 3.36 -30.74
C GLY A 749 -11.18 3.90 -29.70
N GLN A 750 -10.34 4.86 -30.08
CA GLN A 750 -9.47 5.57 -29.13
C GLN A 750 -10.30 6.29 -28.07
N GLY A 751 -11.36 7.01 -28.49
CA GLY A 751 -12.30 7.67 -27.59
C GLY A 751 -13.02 6.72 -26.64
N ALA A 752 -13.33 5.50 -27.09
CA ALA A 752 -13.95 4.47 -26.26
C ALA A 752 -13.04 4.03 -25.11
N ILE A 753 -11.76 3.73 -25.40
CA ILE A 753 -10.78 3.39 -24.35
C ILE A 753 -10.63 4.55 -23.35
N ILE A 754 -10.54 5.80 -23.84
CA ILE A 754 -10.48 6.96 -22.93
C ILE A 754 -11.75 7.08 -22.08
N ALA A 755 -12.93 6.82 -22.65
CA ALA A 755 -14.18 6.82 -21.89
C ALA A 755 -14.19 5.74 -20.80
N PHE A 756 -13.71 4.53 -21.10
CA PHE A 756 -13.53 3.46 -20.12
C PHE A 756 -12.60 3.88 -18.98
N LEU A 757 -11.40 4.39 -19.29
CA LEU A 757 -10.45 4.84 -18.26
C LEU A 757 -11.05 5.94 -17.37
N LYS A 758 -11.86 6.83 -17.94
CA LYS A 758 -12.58 7.87 -17.16
C LYS A 758 -13.66 7.32 -16.23
N THR A 759 -14.08 6.07 -16.42
CA THR A 759 -14.99 5.40 -15.47
C THR A 759 -14.29 4.92 -14.19
N LEU A 760 -12.97 4.70 -14.24
CA LEU A 760 -12.18 4.16 -13.14
C LEU A 760 -11.93 5.20 -12.04
#